data_AF-A0A1Y1QH82-F1
#
_entry.id   AF-A0A1Y1QH82-F1
#
_cell.length_a   1.000
_cell.length_b   1.000
_cell.length_c   1.000
_cell.angle_alpha   90.00
_cell.angle_beta   90.00
_cell.angle_gamma   90.00
#
_symmetry.space_group_name_H-M   'P 1'
#
loop_
_entity.id
_entity.type
_entity.pdbx_description
1 polymer ?
#
loop_
_entity_poly.entity_id
_entity_poly.type
_entity_poly.pdbx_seq_one_letter_code
_entity_poly.pdbx_strand_id
1 'polypeptide(L)'
;MLVLLPAAHTAFAGAGSVEYRVAWDNADSRYHVYMRPTTAPSPDLSMTGQVTLRVPHATGTSKFTVTDIKPKAGTTWSLSSEVFGPSEDKAIDYLSFSFMPIDVRAFAFKAGVEQEAFSFKNTGPCMGSVALMNNNTDPFNQPPDAPNNSAGTNPGNQFANAGWGATDDNDYSGNYGTAAECGGTTIINTAPVANKDTATTSADKAVTIDVLKNDSDADGDMLVIASFTQGSKGSVKQSGNSLIYTPTADATGTDTFTYTIADPDGAKSTGTISVTLTTVTPPPEELVAQTDSFNVQATTGGITLDVLANDTIPAGQSVTLTVVDAPKHGTATVVNNKIVFIPTAGYSGTDTLTYRITDAAGKQTEAGITLTIKAATPPTDTCAAPPANPVDNKAYYRINWSATDQRYHVYMYASSVPSPNNLTSAQVTLKAPIGKDAAAFTPTDVQSAFTGLSWSNNSSVHAPTEDTAASYLSFTPAISNAKAMPWQAGTEIEVFSFANKGACLGSVSLLENATDAFNQPAAAPNNSVGTNPGNSLVNLGWGSMDTDNYAGNYGCPATCSTDTTSKDSDADGLTDAEEATLGTNPNSNDTDGDSILDKEEIGSTLSKALDTDGDGVINALDKDDDNDGIPTSAEKGDANNNSKPDYLEKPTTPTVKSVAVPTLTQWAQLLLSFLLGAVALRKYGRLGK
;
A
#
# COMPACT_ATOMS: atom_id res chain seq x y z
N MET A 1 -33.46 45.67 -18.24
CA MET A 1 -32.77 44.53 -17.62
C MET A 1 -32.21 43.68 -18.76
N LEU A 2 -30.97 43.97 -19.14
CA LEU A 2 -30.19 43.21 -20.13
C LEU A 2 -28.76 43.22 -19.59
N VAL A 3 -28.27 42.05 -19.22
CA VAL A 3 -26.99 41.84 -18.53
C VAL A 3 -25.86 41.98 -19.56
N LEU A 4 -24.95 42.93 -19.35
CA LEU A 4 -23.67 42.98 -20.06
C LEU A 4 -22.72 41.92 -19.47
N LEU A 5 -22.29 40.98 -20.31
CA LEU A 5 -21.12 40.14 -20.07
C LEU A 5 -19.83 40.96 -20.28
N PRO A 6 -18.83 40.92 -19.39
CA PRO A 6 -17.51 41.46 -19.68
C PRO A 6 -16.79 40.56 -20.69
N ALA A 7 -16.18 41.17 -21.70
CA ALA A 7 -15.36 40.49 -22.69
C ALA A 7 -14.18 39.78 -22.02
N ALA A 8 -14.02 38.50 -22.34
CA ALA A 8 -12.90 37.68 -21.95
C ALA A 8 -11.57 38.33 -22.39
N HIS A 9 -10.60 38.33 -21.48
CA HIS A 9 -9.21 38.59 -21.80
C HIS A 9 -8.76 37.58 -22.84
N THR A 10 -8.38 38.06 -24.03
CA THR A 10 -7.58 37.29 -24.96
C THR A 10 -6.20 37.12 -24.31
N ALA A 11 -5.90 35.90 -23.84
CA ALA A 11 -4.54 35.50 -23.51
C ALA A 11 -3.68 35.71 -24.76
N PHE A 12 -2.74 36.66 -24.69
CA PHE A 12 -1.72 36.84 -25.72
C PHE A 12 -0.74 35.66 -25.63
N ALA A 13 -0.48 35.05 -26.78
CA ALA A 13 0.44 33.94 -26.93
C ALA A 13 1.91 34.43 -26.84
N GLY A 14 2.67 33.82 -25.92
CA GLY A 14 4.14 33.89 -25.84
C GLY A 14 4.69 35.02 -24.97
N ALA A 15 4.91 34.77 -23.67
CA ALA A 15 5.77 35.60 -22.84
C ALA A 15 7.20 35.50 -23.40
N GLY A 16 7.63 36.54 -24.13
CA GLY A 16 9.02 36.65 -24.54
C GLY A 16 9.88 37.05 -23.37
N SER A 17 11.17 36.71 -23.35
CA SER A 17 12.05 37.08 -22.24
C SER A 17 13.40 37.62 -22.71
N VAL A 18 14.13 38.31 -21.81
CA VAL A 18 15.44 38.89 -22.10
C VAL A 18 16.50 38.31 -21.17
N GLU A 19 17.64 37.96 -21.75
CA GLU A 19 18.84 37.54 -21.03
C GLU A 19 19.93 38.61 -21.15
N TYR A 20 20.84 38.70 -20.18
CA TYR A 20 21.92 39.69 -20.18
C TYR A 20 23.31 39.07 -19.97
N ARG A 21 24.34 39.72 -20.54
CA ARG A 21 25.74 39.45 -20.19
C ARG A 21 26.54 40.75 -20.07
N VAL A 22 27.65 40.69 -19.36
CA VAL A 22 28.63 41.79 -19.29
C VAL A 22 29.98 41.27 -19.76
N ALA A 23 30.73 42.07 -20.50
CA ALA A 23 32.09 41.75 -20.92
C ALA A 23 33.01 42.95 -20.80
N TRP A 24 34.30 42.69 -20.65
CA TRP A 24 35.35 43.71 -20.69
C TRP A 24 36.01 43.71 -22.07
N ASP A 25 36.14 44.89 -22.69
CA ASP A 25 36.92 45.07 -23.89
C ASP A 25 38.23 45.81 -23.56
N ASN A 26 39.35 45.15 -23.85
CA ASN A 26 40.69 45.71 -23.66
C ASN A 26 41.01 46.83 -24.66
N ALA A 27 40.43 46.80 -25.87
CA ALA A 27 40.75 47.73 -26.94
C ALA A 27 40.33 49.17 -26.62
N ASP A 28 39.18 49.33 -25.95
CA ASP A 28 38.67 50.64 -25.54
C ASP A 28 38.60 50.82 -24.00
N SER A 29 38.99 49.78 -23.26
CA SER A 29 39.04 49.69 -21.80
C SER A 29 37.67 49.98 -21.17
N ARG A 30 36.65 49.23 -21.60
CA ARG A 30 35.25 49.42 -21.22
C ARG A 30 34.57 48.12 -20.85
N TYR A 31 33.58 48.26 -19.98
CA TYR A 31 32.57 47.23 -19.77
C TYR A 31 31.43 47.44 -20.76
N HIS A 32 31.09 46.38 -21.49
CA HIS A 32 29.98 46.33 -22.42
C HIS A 32 28.90 45.42 -21.85
N VAL A 33 27.67 45.94 -21.79
CA VAL A 33 26.50 45.18 -21.36
C VAL A 33 25.68 44.83 -22.58
N TYR A 34 25.41 43.54 -22.75
CA TYR A 34 24.66 43.00 -23.88
C TYR A 34 23.36 42.39 -23.40
N MET A 35 22.36 42.43 -24.28
CA MET A 35 21.05 41.81 -24.08
C MET A 35 20.74 40.87 -25.25
N ARG A 36 20.03 39.78 -24.97
CA ARG A 36 19.58 38.81 -25.97
C ARG A 36 18.13 38.42 -25.69
N PRO A 37 17.19 38.70 -26.61
CA PRO A 37 15.81 38.29 -26.44
C PRO A 37 15.62 36.84 -26.87
N THR A 38 14.87 36.06 -26.10
CA THR A 38 14.55 34.65 -26.42
C THR A 38 13.48 34.53 -27.51
N THR A 39 12.62 35.52 -27.63
CA THR A 39 11.63 35.68 -28.71
C THR A 39 11.59 37.12 -29.22
N ALA A 40 11.14 37.33 -30.45
CA ALA A 40 10.90 38.68 -30.94
C ALA A 40 9.52 39.19 -30.42
N PRO A 41 9.45 40.30 -29.69
CA PRO A 41 8.17 40.86 -29.24
C PRO A 41 7.32 41.33 -30.45
N SER A 42 6.00 41.17 -30.36
CA SER A 42 5.05 41.65 -31.37
C SER A 42 3.80 42.26 -30.72
N PRO A 43 3.51 43.56 -30.88
CA PRO A 43 4.34 44.57 -31.57
C PRO A 43 5.65 44.82 -30.81
N ASP A 44 6.60 45.53 -31.43
CA ASP A 44 7.85 45.97 -30.79
C ASP A 44 7.50 46.79 -29.54
N LEU A 45 7.59 46.18 -28.35
CA LEU A 45 7.22 46.79 -27.08
C LEU A 45 8.41 47.61 -26.56
N SER A 46 8.13 48.77 -25.98
CA SER A 46 9.15 49.52 -25.25
C SER A 46 9.58 48.73 -24.02
N MET A 47 10.88 48.49 -23.86
CA MET A 47 11.42 48.04 -22.57
C MET A 47 11.37 49.20 -21.58
N THR A 48 11.06 48.93 -20.32
CA THR A 48 11.29 49.87 -19.23
C THR A 48 11.87 49.09 -18.07
N GLY A 49 12.94 49.57 -17.47
CA GLY A 49 13.53 48.88 -16.33
C GLY A 49 14.97 49.29 -16.07
N GLN A 50 15.64 48.46 -15.29
CA GLN A 50 17.00 48.70 -14.84
C GLN A 50 17.88 47.50 -15.15
N VAL A 51 19.20 47.68 -15.11
CA VAL A 51 20.16 46.58 -15.14
C VAL A 51 21.09 46.77 -13.96
N THR A 52 21.22 45.74 -13.13
CA THR A 52 22.02 45.79 -11.90
C THR A 52 23.30 44.98 -12.05
N LEU A 53 24.42 45.62 -11.76
CA LEU A 53 25.75 44.99 -11.73
C LEU A 53 26.23 44.83 -10.28
N ARG A 54 26.93 43.74 -10.03
CA ARG A 54 27.74 43.47 -8.84
C ARG A 54 29.19 43.76 -9.19
N VAL A 55 29.82 44.65 -8.44
CA VAL A 55 31.24 45.03 -8.64
C VAL A 55 32.01 44.92 -7.32
N PRO A 56 33.35 44.79 -7.34
CA PRO A 56 34.12 44.73 -6.10
C PRO A 56 33.99 46.00 -5.26
N HIS A 57 33.74 45.85 -3.96
CA HIS A 57 33.69 46.98 -3.03
C HIS A 57 35.09 47.51 -2.74
N ALA A 58 35.26 48.83 -2.89
CA ALA A 58 36.47 49.53 -2.49
C ALA A 58 36.16 51.00 -2.15
N THR A 59 37.05 51.64 -1.39
CA THR A 59 36.91 53.05 -0.97
C THR A 59 38.07 53.91 -1.44
N GLY A 60 37.93 55.23 -1.34
CA GLY A 60 38.98 56.18 -1.73
C GLY A 60 39.30 56.15 -3.22
N THR A 61 40.58 56.22 -3.58
CA THR A 61 41.05 56.18 -4.98
C THR A 61 40.82 54.82 -5.66
N SER A 62 40.57 53.79 -4.86
CA SER A 62 40.30 52.44 -5.36
C SER A 62 38.81 52.19 -5.64
N LYS A 63 37.93 53.15 -5.29
CA LYS A 63 36.49 53.02 -5.46
C LYS A 63 36.12 52.80 -6.93
N PHE A 64 35.29 51.80 -7.19
CA PHE A 64 34.67 51.61 -8.49
C PHE A 64 33.78 52.82 -8.82
N THR A 65 34.14 53.55 -9.88
CA THR A 65 33.49 54.81 -10.24
C THR A 65 33.13 54.80 -11.71
N VAL A 66 31.83 54.69 -11.98
CA VAL A 66 31.28 54.65 -13.33
C VAL A 66 31.44 56.00 -14.01
N THR A 67 31.99 56.00 -15.22
CA THR A 67 32.16 57.18 -16.07
C THR A 67 31.92 56.83 -17.53
N ASP A 68 31.79 57.86 -18.38
CA ASP A 68 31.72 57.69 -19.84
C ASP A 68 30.66 56.66 -20.25
N ILE A 69 29.41 56.81 -19.81
CA ILE A 69 28.33 55.90 -20.22
C ILE A 69 28.00 56.20 -21.69
N LYS A 70 28.11 55.18 -22.54
CA LYS A 70 27.75 55.21 -23.97
C LYS A 70 26.53 54.31 -24.20
N PRO A 71 25.33 54.89 -24.39
CA PRO A 71 24.15 54.11 -24.69
C PRO A 71 24.15 53.65 -26.15
N LYS A 72 23.44 52.57 -26.46
CA LYS A 72 23.05 52.25 -27.83
C LYS A 72 22.26 53.42 -28.44
N ALA A 73 22.52 53.73 -29.71
CA ALA A 73 21.77 54.73 -30.44
C ALA A 73 20.25 54.51 -30.34
N GLY A 74 19.49 55.57 -30.06
CA GLY A 74 18.03 55.50 -29.83
C GLY A 74 17.62 55.24 -28.38
N THR A 75 18.59 55.14 -27.45
CA THR A 75 18.34 54.88 -26.03
C THR A 75 19.09 55.85 -25.12
N THR A 76 18.66 55.96 -23.87
CA THR A 76 19.47 56.56 -22.79
C THR A 76 19.67 55.58 -21.65
N TRP A 77 20.89 55.58 -21.12
CA TRP A 77 21.27 54.81 -19.94
C TRP A 77 21.96 55.74 -18.94
N SER A 78 21.60 55.61 -17.67
CA SER A 78 22.20 56.38 -16.58
C SER A 78 22.32 55.53 -15.33
N LEU A 79 23.43 55.65 -14.62
CA LEU A 79 23.56 55.10 -13.28
C LEU A 79 22.53 55.79 -12.37
N SER A 80 21.55 55.04 -11.89
CA SER A 80 20.38 55.56 -11.18
C SER A 80 20.45 55.30 -9.68
N SER A 81 21.16 54.26 -9.23
CA SER A 81 21.32 53.96 -7.81
C SER A 81 22.56 53.12 -7.54
N GLU A 82 23.10 53.28 -6.33
CA GLU A 82 24.28 52.57 -5.86
C GLU A 82 24.07 52.13 -4.41
N VAL A 83 24.44 50.90 -4.09
CA VAL A 83 24.52 50.40 -2.71
C VAL A 83 25.92 49.87 -2.49
N PHE A 84 26.62 50.43 -1.50
CA PHE A 84 28.01 50.10 -1.24
C PHE A 84 28.16 49.14 -0.06
N GLY A 85 28.82 48.00 -0.28
CA GLY A 85 29.13 47.00 0.75
C GLY A 85 27.97 46.69 1.70
N PRO A 86 26.83 46.17 1.22
CA PRO A 86 25.66 45.93 2.05
C PRO A 86 25.92 44.83 3.11
N SER A 87 25.00 44.68 4.05
CA SER A 87 25.16 43.80 5.23
C SER A 87 25.41 42.34 4.90
N GLU A 88 24.81 41.85 3.81
CA GLU A 88 24.88 40.46 3.33
C GLU A 88 26.19 40.13 2.63
N ASP A 89 26.84 41.11 1.99
CA ASP A 89 28.13 40.95 1.32
C ASP A 89 28.89 42.28 1.25
N LYS A 90 29.76 42.51 2.23
CA LYS A 90 30.58 43.73 2.32
C LYS A 90 31.69 43.81 1.28
N ALA A 91 31.91 42.74 0.50
CA ALA A 91 32.94 42.71 -0.53
C ALA A 91 32.43 43.22 -1.89
N ILE A 92 31.14 43.55 -2.02
CA ILE A 92 30.51 43.89 -3.29
C ILE A 92 29.71 45.19 -3.19
N ASP A 93 29.74 45.97 -4.27
CA ASP A 93 28.85 47.10 -4.52
C ASP A 93 27.82 46.73 -5.60
N TYR A 94 26.60 47.24 -5.44
CA TYR A 94 25.53 47.10 -6.42
C TYR A 94 25.34 48.40 -7.17
N LEU A 95 25.45 48.36 -8.49
CA LEU A 95 25.29 49.50 -9.38
C LEU A 95 24.10 49.27 -10.30
N SER A 96 23.06 50.08 -10.17
CA SER A 96 21.85 49.98 -11.01
C SER A 96 21.83 51.08 -12.07
N PHE A 97 21.56 50.67 -13.31
CA PHE A 97 21.45 51.54 -14.47
C PHE A 97 20.03 51.56 -14.98
N SER A 98 19.40 52.74 -15.01
CA SER A 98 18.06 52.93 -15.58
C SER A 98 18.11 53.15 -17.09
N PHE A 99 17.11 52.58 -17.75
CA PHE A 99 16.84 52.71 -19.17
C PHE A 99 15.67 53.64 -19.44
N MET A 100 15.80 54.52 -20.43
CA MET A 100 14.66 55.16 -21.09
C MET A 100 14.80 55.07 -22.62
N PRO A 101 13.77 54.57 -23.34
CA PRO A 101 13.81 54.55 -24.80
C PRO A 101 13.53 55.95 -25.36
N ILE A 102 14.38 56.42 -26.27
CA ILE A 102 14.07 57.59 -27.11
C ILE A 102 13.32 57.13 -28.36
N ASP A 103 13.74 56.00 -28.92
CA ASP A 103 13.09 55.29 -30.01
C ASP A 103 12.67 53.90 -29.51
N VAL A 104 11.37 53.62 -29.56
CA VAL A 104 10.79 52.33 -29.14
C VAL A 104 11.28 51.15 -29.99
N ARG A 105 11.89 51.43 -31.15
CA ARG A 105 12.46 50.43 -32.07
C ARG A 105 13.99 50.42 -32.07
N ALA A 106 14.65 51.07 -31.12
CA ALA A 106 16.10 51.24 -31.10
C ALA A 106 16.90 49.92 -31.21
N PHE A 107 16.31 48.80 -30.79
CA PHE A 107 16.93 47.50 -30.86
C PHE A 107 16.48 46.64 -32.05
N ALA A 108 15.34 46.91 -32.70
CA ALA A 108 14.84 46.11 -33.82
C ALA A 108 14.97 44.58 -33.55
N PHE A 109 14.35 44.13 -32.46
CA PHE A 109 14.67 42.86 -31.83
C PHE A 109 14.48 41.63 -32.72
N LYS A 110 15.38 40.67 -32.57
CA LYS A 110 15.34 39.36 -33.24
C LYS A 110 15.65 38.28 -32.21
N ALA A 111 14.80 37.26 -32.14
CA ALA A 111 14.99 36.13 -31.25
C ALA A 111 16.41 35.53 -31.40
N GLY A 112 17.09 35.33 -30.27
CA GLY A 112 18.43 34.74 -30.19
C GLY A 112 19.58 35.66 -30.66
N VAL A 113 19.31 36.87 -31.13
CA VAL A 113 20.35 37.79 -31.60
C VAL A 113 20.78 38.73 -30.48
N GLU A 114 22.04 38.63 -30.09
CA GLU A 114 22.66 39.51 -29.12
C GLU A 114 22.80 40.94 -29.63
N GLN A 115 22.57 41.91 -28.73
CA GLN A 115 22.77 43.32 -29.01
C GLN A 115 23.40 44.04 -27.82
N GLU A 116 24.33 44.95 -28.10
CA GLU A 116 24.85 45.85 -27.07
C GLU A 116 23.75 46.81 -26.59
N ALA A 117 23.61 46.92 -25.27
CA ALA A 117 22.69 47.83 -24.59
C ALA A 117 23.36 49.18 -24.32
N PHE A 118 24.47 49.15 -23.60
CA PHE A 118 25.31 50.28 -23.28
C PHE A 118 26.69 49.80 -22.82
N SER A 119 27.64 50.72 -22.78
CA SER A 119 28.97 50.47 -22.22
C SER A 119 29.44 51.63 -21.36
N PHE A 120 30.32 51.36 -20.40
CA PHE A 120 30.82 52.35 -19.46
C PHE A 120 32.27 52.08 -19.06
N LYS A 121 32.92 53.08 -18.46
CA LYS A 121 34.27 52.99 -17.90
C LYS A 121 34.24 52.99 -16.38
N ASN A 122 35.26 52.36 -15.78
CA ASN A 122 35.60 52.52 -14.37
C ASN A 122 36.87 53.38 -14.26
N THR A 123 36.88 54.42 -13.43
CA THR A 123 38.11 55.20 -13.16
C THR A 123 38.96 54.65 -12.02
N GLY A 124 38.43 53.71 -11.23
CA GLY A 124 39.18 52.98 -10.22
C GLY A 124 40.06 51.87 -10.84
N PRO A 125 40.99 51.30 -10.06
CA PRO A 125 41.78 50.14 -10.49
C PRO A 125 40.90 48.91 -10.72
N CYS A 126 41.39 48.00 -11.55
CA CYS A 126 40.79 46.68 -11.77
C CYS A 126 41.00 45.80 -10.54
N MET A 127 39.93 45.61 -9.76
CA MET A 127 39.99 44.92 -8.46
C MET A 127 39.21 43.59 -8.41
N GLY A 128 38.80 43.08 -9.57
CA GLY A 128 38.13 41.79 -9.72
C GLY A 128 36.89 41.87 -10.60
N SER A 129 36.11 40.79 -10.54
CA SER A 129 35.01 40.50 -11.45
C SER A 129 33.85 41.50 -11.38
N VAL A 130 33.37 41.95 -12.53
CA VAL A 130 32.08 42.64 -12.67
C VAL A 130 31.05 41.67 -13.22
N ALA A 131 29.98 41.43 -12.47
CA ALA A 131 28.93 40.48 -12.84
C ALA A 131 27.56 41.15 -12.91
N LEU A 132 26.63 40.56 -13.65
CA LEU A 132 25.22 40.93 -13.55
C LEU A 132 24.60 40.30 -12.30
N MET A 133 23.75 41.06 -11.61
CA MET A 133 22.94 40.52 -10.53
C MET A 133 21.90 39.56 -11.11
N ASN A 134 21.61 38.47 -10.42
CA ASN A 134 20.53 37.56 -10.79
C ASN A 134 19.29 37.89 -9.94
N ASN A 135 18.14 38.13 -10.59
CA ASN A 135 16.88 38.49 -9.91
C ASN A 135 16.41 37.42 -8.92
N ASN A 136 16.71 36.14 -9.17
CA ASN A 136 16.33 35.03 -8.27
C ASN A 136 17.15 35.03 -6.96
N THR A 137 18.27 35.74 -6.94
CA THR A 137 19.13 35.89 -5.76
C THR A 137 19.18 37.35 -5.31
N ASP A 138 18.18 38.16 -5.65
CA ASP A 138 18.12 39.58 -5.30
C ASP A 138 18.01 39.75 -3.77
N PRO A 139 19.04 40.32 -3.11
CA PRO A 139 19.03 40.51 -1.66
C PRO A 139 18.12 41.68 -1.21
N PHE A 140 17.65 42.51 -2.15
CA PHE A 140 16.77 43.65 -1.89
C PHE A 140 15.28 43.31 -1.98
N ASN A 141 14.93 42.10 -2.43
CA ASN A 141 13.56 41.62 -2.60
C ASN A 141 13.19 40.46 -1.64
N GLN A 142 13.94 40.29 -0.54
CA GLN A 142 13.70 39.25 0.47
C GLN A 142 12.70 39.72 1.57
N PRO A 143 11.95 38.81 2.20
CA PRO A 143 11.06 39.12 3.32
C PRO A 143 11.77 39.84 4.49
N PRO A 144 11.07 40.70 5.28
CA PRO A 144 11.65 41.46 6.40
C PRO A 144 12.27 40.64 7.54
N ASP A 145 12.06 39.32 7.54
CA ASP A 145 12.54 38.34 8.50
C ASP A 145 13.60 37.36 7.94
N ALA A 146 13.99 37.48 6.66
CA ALA A 146 15.03 36.64 6.08
C ALA A 146 16.43 36.98 6.65
N PRO A 147 17.29 35.97 6.90
CA PRO A 147 18.57 36.15 7.61
C PRO A 147 19.61 37.02 6.87
N ASN A 148 19.40 37.33 5.58
CA ASN A 148 20.28 38.14 4.73
C ASN A 148 19.49 39.24 3.99
N ASN A 149 18.56 39.93 4.66
CA ASN A 149 17.71 40.91 4.00
C ASN A 149 18.28 42.34 3.99
N SER A 150 18.39 42.92 2.79
CA SER A 150 18.70 44.34 2.59
C SER A 150 17.46 45.16 2.22
N ALA A 151 16.25 44.67 2.55
CA ALA A 151 14.97 45.31 2.22
C ALA A 151 14.86 46.78 2.73
N GLY A 152 15.56 47.14 3.81
CA GLY A 152 15.60 48.49 4.38
C GLY A 152 16.73 49.39 3.87
N THR A 153 17.66 48.87 3.06
CA THR A 153 18.77 49.62 2.44
C THR A 153 18.54 49.87 0.95
N ASN A 154 17.42 49.38 0.41
CA ASN A 154 16.99 49.64 -0.95
C ASN A 154 16.79 51.17 -1.16
N PRO A 155 17.51 51.82 -2.09
CA PRO A 155 17.42 53.25 -2.36
C PRO A 155 16.13 53.68 -3.08
N GLY A 156 15.10 52.83 -3.12
CA GLY A 156 13.76 53.14 -3.61
C GLY A 156 13.49 52.67 -5.04
N ASN A 157 14.39 51.87 -5.63
CA ASN A 157 14.20 51.22 -6.91
C ASN A 157 14.28 49.68 -6.76
N GLN A 158 13.44 48.96 -7.48
CA GLN A 158 13.58 47.51 -7.55
C GLN A 158 14.85 47.21 -8.38
N PHE A 159 15.85 46.54 -7.79
CA PHE A 159 17.09 46.14 -8.48
C PHE A 159 16.86 45.01 -9.50
N ALA A 160 15.67 44.88 -10.05
CA ALA A 160 15.32 43.84 -10.99
C ALA A 160 15.80 44.20 -12.40
N ASN A 161 16.53 43.29 -13.04
CA ASN A 161 16.93 43.44 -14.44
C ASN A 161 15.69 43.53 -15.35
N ALA A 162 15.74 44.39 -16.37
CA ALA A 162 14.61 44.73 -17.23
C ALA A 162 14.18 43.58 -18.17
N GLY A 163 12.87 43.33 -18.23
CA GLY A 163 12.21 42.48 -19.23
C GLY A 163 11.30 43.27 -20.18
N TRP A 164 10.41 42.59 -20.88
CA TRP A 164 9.31 43.21 -21.65
C TRP A 164 8.12 43.51 -20.72
N GLY A 165 7.28 44.48 -21.10
CA GLY A 165 5.96 44.66 -20.48
C GLY A 165 5.63 46.08 -19.98
N ALA A 166 4.46 46.19 -19.35
CA ALA A 166 4.08 47.36 -18.55
C ALA A 166 4.82 47.34 -17.20
N THR A 167 4.62 48.35 -16.35
CA THR A 167 5.37 48.61 -15.10
C THR A 167 5.39 47.47 -14.07
N ASP A 168 4.66 46.39 -14.28
CA ASP A 168 4.46 45.24 -13.40
C ASP A 168 4.88 43.88 -13.99
N ASP A 169 5.22 43.79 -15.28
CA ASP A 169 5.73 42.56 -15.91
C ASP A 169 7.26 42.62 -16.03
N ASN A 170 7.95 41.62 -15.47
CA ASN A 170 9.40 41.46 -15.61
C ASN A 170 9.74 40.14 -16.29
N ASP A 171 9.81 40.17 -17.61
CA ASP A 171 10.24 39.03 -18.43
C ASP A 171 11.76 38.82 -18.47
N TYR A 172 12.48 39.01 -17.37
CA TYR A 172 13.89 38.65 -17.26
C TYR A 172 14.04 37.13 -17.16
N SER A 173 14.86 36.53 -18.03
CA SER A 173 15.10 35.07 -18.04
C SER A 173 16.41 34.61 -17.41
N GLY A 174 17.38 35.50 -17.24
CA GLY A 174 18.66 35.12 -16.65
C GLY A 174 19.85 35.92 -17.17
N ASN A 175 21.01 35.60 -16.59
CA ASN A 175 22.30 36.05 -17.09
C ASN A 175 22.94 34.90 -17.89
N TYR A 176 23.59 35.22 -19.00
CA TYR A 176 24.42 34.30 -19.77
C TYR A 176 25.86 34.81 -19.79
N GLY A 177 26.83 33.91 -19.96
CA GLY A 177 28.25 34.26 -19.86
C GLY A 177 28.77 34.42 -18.42
N THR A 178 30.07 34.64 -18.31
CA THR A 178 30.81 34.76 -17.04
C THR A 178 30.96 36.22 -16.62
N ALA A 179 31.47 36.45 -15.41
CA ALA A 179 31.76 37.80 -14.92
C ALA A 179 32.93 38.42 -15.70
N ALA A 180 32.84 39.72 -16.00
CA ALA A 180 33.85 40.45 -16.75
C ALA A 180 35.03 40.83 -15.85
N GLU A 181 36.23 40.41 -16.23
CA GLU A 181 37.49 40.77 -15.55
C GLU A 181 38.22 41.88 -16.33
N CYS A 182 38.39 43.06 -15.73
CA CYS A 182 39.10 44.12 -16.41
C CYS A 182 40.62 43.98 -16.35
N GLY A 183 41.27 44.23 -17.49
CA GLY A 183 42.74 44.19 -17.60
C GLY A 183 43.34 42.79 -17.72
N GLY A 184 42.57 41.77 -18.10
CA GLY A 184 43.09 40.43 -18.32
C GLY A 184 44.21 40.40 -19.38
N THR A 185 45.31 39.71 -19.06
CA THR A 185 46.24 39.14 -20.06
C THR A 185 45.43 38.44 -21.13
N THR A 186 45.79 38.61 -22.41
CA THR A 186 45.18 37.86 -23.52
C THR A 186 45.12 36.38 -23.16
N ILE A 187 43.93 35.91 -22.81
CA ILE A 187 43.61 34.48 -22.79
C ILE A 187 43.81 34.03 -24.23
N ILE A 188 44.74 33.09 -24.43
CA ILE A 188 44.85 32.41 -25.72
C ILE A 188 43.56 31.61 -25.81
N ASN A 189 42.69 31.94 -26.77
CA ASN A 189 41.45 31.18 -26.98
C ASN A 189 41.76 29.69 -27.07
N THR A 190 41.18 28.92 -26.15
CA THR A 190 41.26 27.47 -26.08
C THR A 190 40.08 26.89 -26.82
N ALA A 191 40.35 26.20 -27.93
CA ALA A 191 39.28 25.61 -28.72
C ALA A 191 38.35 24.70 -27.88
N PRO A 192 37.05 24.68 -28.22
CA PRO A 192 36.08 23.92 -27.44
C PRO A 192 36.30 22.41 -27.52
N VAL A 193 35.65 21.68 -26.62
CA VAL A 193 35.65 20.22 -26.58
C VAL A 193 34.24 19.70 -26.82
N ALA A 194 34.04 19.10 -28.01
CA ALA A 194 32.82 18.39 -28.34
C ALA A 194 32.89 16.93 -27.85
N ASN A 195 31.93 16.53 -27.03
CA ASN A 195 31.83 15.17 -26.51
C ASN A 195 30.91 14.30 -27.38
N LYS A 196 30.83 13.00 -27.07
CA LYS A 196 29.98 12.07 -27.82
C LYS A 196 28.57 12.09 -27.25
N ASP A 197 27.59 12.09 -28.15
CA ASP A 197 26.19 12.01 -27.80
C ASP A 197 25.57 10.68 -28.21
N THR A 198 24.53 10.30 -27.48
CA THR A 198 23.72 9.14 -27.82
C THR A 198 22.25 9.46 -27.70
N ALA A 199 21.44 8.86 -28.58
CA ALA A 199 19.99 8.93 -28.50
C ALA A 199 19.38 7.57 -28.87
N THR A 200 18.12 7.36 -28.51
CA THR A 200 17.35 6.20 -28.95
C THR A 200 16.00 6.69 -29.46
N THR A 201 15.59 6.17 -30.61
CA THR A 201 14.26 6.42 -31.16
C THR A 201 13.81 5.19 -31.95
N SER A 202 12.58 5.22 -32.43
CA SER A 202 12.03 4.19 -33.31
C SER A 202 11.83 4.74 -34.71
N ALA A 203 11.64 3.87 -35.71
CA ALA A 203 11.36 4.28 -37.08
C ALA A 203 10.21 5.32 -37.14
N ASP A 204 10.32 6.31 -38.04
CA ASP A 204 9.36 7.40 -38.22
C ASP A 204 9.09 8.30 -36.99
N LYS A 205 9.87 8.18 -35.91
CA LYS A 205 9.80 9.05 -34.74
C LYS A 205 11.03 9.94 -34.65
N ALA A 206 10.83 11.25 -34.83
CA ALA A 206 11.87 12.24 -34.63
C ALA A 206 12.30 12.30 -33.16
N VAL A 207 13.59 12.49 -32.92
CA VAL A 207 14.19 12.70 -31.59
C VAL A 207 15.01 13.98 -31.58
N THR A 208 14.87 14.78 -30.53
CA THR A 208 15.68 15.98 -30.29
C THR A 208 16.87 15.61 -29.42
N ILE A 209 18.06 16.08 -29.80
CA ILE A 209 19.34 15.78 -29.16
C ILE A 209 20.00 17.11 -28.78
N ASP A 210 20.18 17.34 -27.48
CA ASP A 210 20.81 18.54 -26.91
C ASP A 210 22.33 18.41 -26.91
N VAL A 211 22.91 18.49 -28.11
CA VAL A 211 24.34 18.19 -28.36
C VAL A 211 25.32 19.08 -27.59
N LEU A 212 24.91 20.29 -27.19
CA LEU A 212 25.79 21.21 -26.45
C LEU A 212 25.84 20.91 -24.93
N LYS A 213 24.98 20.02 -24.42
CA LYS A 213 24.78 19.84 -22.97
C LYS A 213 26.01 19.26 -22.26
N ASN A 214 26.75 18.42 -22.95
CA ASN A 214 27.97 17.76 -22.46
C ASN A 214 29.24 18.39 -23.07
N ASP A 215 29.11 19.41 -23.90
CA ASP A 215 30.23 20.12 -24.51
C ASP A 215 30.75 21.20 -23.57
N SER A 216 32.03 21.52 -23.69
CA SER A 216 32.68 22.45 -22.78
C SER A 216 33.71 23.31 -23.48
N ASP A 217 33.90 24.50 -22.96
CA ASP A 217 34.96 25.42 -23.33
C ASP A 217 35.78 25.76 -22.10
N ALA A 218 37.11 25.78 -22.22
CA ALA A 218 38.00 26.00 -21.07
C ALA A 218 38.01 27.47 -20.63
N ASP A 219 37.72 28.40 -21.54
CA ASP A 219 37.60 29.82 -21.27
C ASP A 219 36.18 30.20 -20.80
N GLY A 220 35.25 29.24 -20.83
CA GLY A 220 33.85 29.40 -20.40
C GLY A 220 32.98 30.04 -21.47
N ASP A 221 33.44 30.04 -22.73
CA ASP A 221 32.74 30.61 -23.86
C ASP A 221 31.46 29.85 -24.23
N MET A 222 30.49 30.60 -24.74
CA MET A 222 29.24 30.02 -25.20
C MET A 222 29.42 29.36 -26.56
N LEU A 223 29.05 28.09 -26.63
CA LEU A 223 29.21 27.28 -27.83
C LEU A 223 27.97 27.33 -28.72
N VAL A 224 28.21 27.33 -30.03
CA VAL A 224 27.16 27.26 -31.04
C VAL A 224 27.40 26.09 -31.99
N ILE A 225 26.34 25.47 -32.50
CA ILE A 225 26.45 24.46 -33.56
C ILE A 225 26.80 25.18 -34.87
N ALA A 226 28.03 24.98 -35.35
CA ALA A 226 28.55 25.58 -36.57
C ALA A 226 28.17 24.79 -37.84
N SER A 227 28.13 23.45 -37.75
CA SER A 227 27.71 22.58 -38.86
C SER A 227 27.36 21.18 -38.37
N PHE A 228 26.64 20.41 -39.18
CA PHE A 228 26.34 18.99 -38.92
C PHE A 228 26.25 18.20 -40.23
N THR A 229 26.42 16.88 -40.14
CA THR A 229 26.23 15.94 -41.24
C THR A 229 24.90 15.20 -41.11
N GLN A 230 24.49 14.55 -42.20
CA GLN A 230 23.28 13.71 -42.20
C GLN A 230 23.64 12.28 -41.76
N GLY A 231 22.69 11.59 -41.13
CA GLY A 231 22.78 10.16 -40.89
C GLY A 231 22.57 9.36 -42.18
N SER A 232 23.00 8.09 -42.18
CA SER A 232 22.80 7.19 -43.32
C SER A 232 21.39 6.57 -43.37
N LYS A 233 20.65 6.63 -42.25
CA LYS A 233 19.33 6.03 -42.05
C LYS A 233 18.25 7.04 -41.67
N GLY A 234 18.56 8.33 -41.71
CA GLY A 234 17.62 9.40 -41.37
C GLY A 234 18.15 10.78 -41.73
N SER A 235 17.31 11.80 -41.53
CA SER A 235 17.65 13.19 -41.76
C SER A 235 17.85 13.95 -40.46
N VAL A 236 18.83 14.84 -40.43
CA VAL A 236 19.17 15.73 -39.31
C VAL A 236 18.82 17.17 -39.68
N LYS A 237 18.15 17.87 -38.76
CA LYS A 237 17.84 19.30 -38.87
C LYS A 237 18.17 20.00 -37.55
N GLN A 238 18.80 21.17 -37.61
CA GLN A 238 19.01 21.99 -36.42
C GLN A 238 17.73 22.73 -36.01
N SER A 239 17.48 22.79 -34.70
CA SER A 239 16.40 23.56 -34.09
C SER A 239 16.94 24.28 -32.85
N GLY A 240 17.24 25.57 -32.99
CA GLY A 240 17.92 26.32 -31.95
C GLY A 240 19.31 25.74 -31.66
N ASN A 241 19.53 25.36 -30.40
CA ASN A 241 20.79 24.81 -29.89
C ASN A 241 20.83 23.26 -29.86
N SER A 242 19.85 22.61 -30.51
CA SER A 242 19.72 21.15 -30.53
C SER A 242 19.60 20.63 -31.97
N LEU A 243 19.85 19.34 -32.16
CA LEU A 243 19.64 18.65 -33.45
C LEU A 243 18.44 17.73 -33.36
N ILE A 244 17.54 17.80 -34.35
CA ILE A 244 16.42 16.89 -34.53
C ILE A 244 16.81 15.84 -35.57
N TYR A 245 16.86 14.58 -35.17
CA TYR A 245 17.09 13.45 -36.05
C TYR A 245 15.77 12.69 -36.30
N THR A 246 15.44 12.49 -37.58
CA THR A 246 14.25 11.75 -38.03
C THR A 246 14.69 10.54 -38.84
N PRO A 247 14.54 9.31 -38.32
CA PRO A 247 14.83 8.09 -39.07
C PRO A 247 13.92 7.96 -40.29
N THR A 248 14.39 7.26 -41.32
CA THR A 248 13.56 6.79 -42.42
C THR A 248 12.61 5.67 -41.96
N ALA A 249 11.53 5.45 -42.72
CA ALA A 249 10.62 4.34 -42.49
C ALA A 249 11.39 3.01 -42.43
N ASP A 250 10.98 2.14 -41.51
CA ASP A 250 11.54 0.80 -41.28
C ASP A 250 13.04 0.76 -40.87
N ALA A 251 13.66 1.91 -40.56
CA ALA A 251 15.06 1.96 -40.18
C ALA A 251 15.31 1.29 -38.83
N THR A 252 16.30 0.39 -38.77
CA THR A 252 16.67 -0.39 -37.57
C THR A 252 18.18 -0.38 -37.33
N GLY A 253 18.60 -0.77 -36.12
CA GLY A 253 20.01 -0.82 -35.73
C GLY A 253 20.57 0.56 -35.37
N THR A 254 21.87 0.79 -35.57
CA THR A 254 22.48 2.09 -35.22
C THR A 254 22.65 2.96 -36.46
N ASP A 255 22.51 4.28 -36.31
CA ASP A 255 22.95 5.30 -37.27
C ASP A 255 23.91 6.29 -36.57
N THR A 256 24.82 6.90 -37.33
CA THR A 256 25.86 7.77 -36.79
C THR A 256 26.10 8.96 -37.71
N PHE A 257 26.22 10.15 -37.11
CA PHE A 257 26.55 11.39 -37.79
C PHE A 257 27.35 12.31 -36.85
N THR A 258 27.84 13.43 -37.38
CA THR A 258 28.73 14.35 -36.67
C THR A 258 28.16 15.76 -36.62
N TYR A 259 28.56 16.51 -35.60
CA TYR A 259 28.29 17.94 -35.48
C TYR A 259 29.58 18.67 -35.10
N THR A 260 29.68 19.94 -35.49
CA THR A 260 30.81 20.81 -35.18
C THR A 260 30.30 21.99 -34.37
N ILE A 261 30.92 22.23 -33.23
CA ILE A 261 30.68 23.40 -32.39
C ILE A 261 31.76 24.45 -32.62
N ALA A 262 31.41 25.71 -32.39
CA ALA A 262 32.34 26.83 -32.41
C ALA A 262 32.18 27.73 -31.20
N ASP A 263 33.28 28.31 -30.74
CA ASP A 263 33.31 29.44 -29.80
C ASP A 263 33.12 30.79 -30.55
N PRO A 264 32.94 31.91 -29.84
CA PRO A 264 32.80 33.25 -30.43
C PRO A 264 34.03 33.72 -31.22
N ASP A 265 35.21 33.23 -30.87
CA ASP A 265 36.49 33.54 -31.50
C ASP A 265 36.76 32.68 -32.75
N GLY A 266 35.88 31.74 -33.05
CA GLY A 266 35.85 30.91 -34.25
C GLY A 266 36.64 29.62 -34.18
N ALA A 267 37.18 29.21 -33.02
CA ALA A 267 37.77 27.89 -32.89
C ALA A 267 36.67 26.81 -32.80
N LYS A 268 37.01 25.58 -33.24
CA LYS A 268 36.01 24.56 -33.56
C LYS A 268 36.38 23.18 -33.02
N SER A 269 35.36 22.41 -32.69
CA SER A 269 35.47 21.02 -32.24
C SER A 269 34.37 20.17 -32.88
N THR A 270 34.62 18.89 -33.13
CA THR A 270 33.64 18.00 -33.79
C THR A 270 33.31 16.80 -32.90
N GLY A 271 32.02 16.67 -32.56
CA GLY A 271 31.45 15.57 -31.80
C GLY A 271 30.76 14.55 -32.71
N THR A 272 30.51 13.36 -32.15
CA THR A 272 29.84 12.26 -32.87
C THR A 272 28.56 11.89 -32.13
N ILE A 273 27.46 11.74 -32.87
CA ILE A 273 26.16 11.33 -32.36
C ILE A 273 25.88 9.90 -32.85
N SER A 274 25.54 9.01 -31.92
CA SER A 274 25.10 7.64 -32.21
C SER A 274 23.64 7.45 -31.82
N VAL A 275 22.77 7.14 -32.79
CA VAL A 275 21.34 6.92 -32.54
C VAL A 275 21.02 5.44 -32.68
N THR A 276 20.47 4.84 -31.64
CA THR A 276 19.93 3.47 -31.67
C THR A 276 18.48 3.51 -32.15
N LEU A 277 18.18 2.76 -33.22
CA LEU A 277 16.87 2.64 -33.84
C LEU A 277 16.20 1.33 -33.43
N THR A 278 15.14 1.45 -32.65
CA THR A 278 14.32 0.31 -32.22
C THR A 278 13.25 0.00 -33.27
N THR A 279 12.97 -1.29 -33.45
CA THR A 279 11.82 -1.75 -34.25
C THR A 279 10.54 -1.37 -33.55
N VAL A 280 9.64 -0.67 -34.25
CA VAL A 280 8.23 -0.61 -33.85
C VAL A 280 7.58 -1.88 -34.37
N THR A 281 7.15 -2.77 -33.48
CA THR A 281 6.17 -3.78 -33.88
C THR A 281 4.89 -3.02 -34.21
N PRO A 282 4.36 -3.08 -35.45
CA PRO A 282 3.10 -2.42 -35.76
C PRO A 282 2.03 -2.90 -34.78
N PRO A 283 1.13 -2.02 -34.29
CA PRO A 283 0.04 -2.46 -33.45
C PRO A 283 -0.76 -3.52 -34.23
N PRO A 284 -1.21 -4.58 -33.56
CA PRO A 284 -1.99 -5.62 -34.21
C PRO A 284 -3.25 -5.02 -34.88
N GLU A 285 -3.42 -5.32 -36.17
CA GLU A 285 -4.53 -4.80 -36.98
C GLU A 285 -5.84 -5.55 -36.76
N GLU A 286 -5.81 -6.68 -36.05
CA GLU A 286 -6.96 -7.54 -35.85
C GLU A 286 -7.41 -7.60 -34.39
N LEU A 287 -8.73 -7.57 -34.21
CA LEU A 287 -9.38 -7.94 -32.96
C LEU A 287 -9.12 -9.43 -32.68
N VAL A 288 -8.55 -9.75 -31.52
CA VAL A 288 -8.29 -11.13 -31.09
C VAL A 288 -8.64 -11.28 -29.62
N ALA A 289 -9.58 -12.17 -29.32
CA ALA A 289 -9.86 -12.63 -27.97
C ALA A 289 -8.84 -13.71 -27.56
N GLN A 290 -8.33 -13.66 -26.33
CA GLN A 290 -7.34 -14.61 -25.81
C GLN A 290 -7.88 -15.35 -24.59
N THR A 291 -7.47 -16.61 -24.42
CA THR A 291 -7.96 -17.41 -23.28
C THR A 291 -7.49 -16.86 -21.95
N ASP A 292 -8.39 -16.85 -20.98
CA ASP A 292 -8.12 -16.37 -19.62
C ASP A 292 -8.05 -17.51 -18.61
N SER A 293 -7.32 -17.27 -17.54
CA SER A 293 -7.31 -18.16 -16.37
C SER A 293 -7.33 -17.34 -15.10
N PHE A 294 -8.28 -17.63 -14.21
CA PHE A 294 -8.38 -16.98 -12.90
C PHE A 294 -8.38 -18.01 -11.77
N ASN A 295 -7.68 -17.68 -10.69
CA ASN A 295 -7.81 -18.38 -9.40
C ASN A 295 -8.74 -17.54 -8.53
N VAL A 296 -9.86 -18.11 -8.13
CA VAL A 296 -10.90 -17.39 -7.41
C VAL A 296 -11.27 -18.11 -6.13
N GLN A 297 -11.62 -17.37 -5.08
CA GLN A 297 -12.10 -17.94 -3.83
C GLN A 297 -13.63 -17.95 -3.86
N ALA A 298 -14.25 -19.07 -3.44
CA ALA A 298 -15.69 -19.14 -3.34
C ALA A 298 -16.23 -18.02 -2.42
N THR A 299 -17.04 -17.13 -2.96
CA THR A 299 -17.69 -16.03 -2.25
C THR A 299 -19.08 -15.79 -2.84
N THR A 300 -19.99 -15.22 -2.05
CA THR A 300 -21.34 -14.83 -2.48
C THR A 300 -21.38 -13.47 -3.19
N GLY A 301 -20.36 -12.62 -2.99
CA GLY A 301 -20.34 -11.22 -3.46
C GLY A 301 -20.08 -11.00 -4.95
N GLY A 302 -19.91 -12.05 -5.74
CA GLY A 302 -19.52 -11.96 -7.15
C GLY A 302 -18.06 -11.52 -7.32
N ILE A 303 -17.44 -12.06 -8.36
CA ILE A 303 -16.00 -11.94 -8.61
C ILE A 303 -15.86 -11.27 -9.96
N THR A 304 -15.24 -10.10 -9.98
CA THR A 304 -15.04 -9.35 -11.24
C THR A 304 -13.82 -9.90 -11.97
N LEU A 305 -14.01 -10.31 -13.21
CA LEU A 305 -13.01 -10.88 -14.11
C LEU A 305 -12.74 -9.88 -15.23
N ASP A 306 -11.47 -9.48 -15.36
CA ASP A 306 -11.03 -8.54 -16.38
C ASP A 306 -10.45 -9.28 -17.59
N VAL A 307 -11.33 -9.79 -18.43
CA VAL A 307 -10.97 -10.62 -19.59
C VAL A 307 -10.45 -9.82 -20.78
N LEU A 308 -10.67 -8.50 -20.81
CA LEU A 308 -10.19 -7.67 -21.93
C LEU A 308 -8.72 -7.29 -21.78
N ALA A 309 -8.06 -7.65 -20.67
CA ALA A 309 -6.72 -7.20 -20.35
C ALA A 309 -5.62 -7.87 -21.19
N ASN A 310 -5.82 -9.12 -21.58
CA ASN A 310 -4.94 -9.90 -22.46
C ASN A 310 -5.41 -9.87 -23.94
N ASP A 311 -6.61 -9.36 -24.19
CA ASP A 311 -7.17 -9.24 -25.52
C ASP A 311 -6.46 -8.18 -26.36
N THR A 312 -6.48 -8.43 -27.67
CA THR A 312 -5.92 -7.51 -28.64
C THR A 312 -7.03 -6.69 -29.27
N ILE A 313 -7.09 -5.42 -28.93
CA ILE A 313 -8.06 -4.45 -29.46
C ILE A 313 -7.30 -3.42 -30.31
N PRO A 314 -7.56 -3.31 -31.63
CA PRO A 314 -6.90 -2.35 -32.49
C PRO A 314 -7.07 -0.90 -31.99
N ALA A 315 -6.03 -0.08 -32.18
CA ALA A 315 -6.00 1.28 -31.65
C ALA A 315 -7.19 2.13 -32.14
N GLY A 316 -7.87 2.80 -31.21
CA GLY A 316 -9.02 3.65 -31.49
C GLY A 316 -10.35 2.90 -31.64
N GLN A 317 -10.39 1.58 -31.47
CA GLN A 317 -11.63 0.81 -31.43
C GLN A 317 -12.15 0.63 -30.00
N SER A 318 -13.47 0.51 -29.88
CA SER A 318 -14.14 0.03 -28.68
C SER A 318 -14.82 -1.30 -28.96
N VAL A 319 -14.94 -2.13 -27.92
CA VAL A 319 -15.54 -3.46 -28.01
C VAL A 319 -16.69 -3.61 -27.02
N THR A 320 -17.64 -4.46 -27.38
CA THR A 320 -18.70 -4.92 -26.48
C THR A 320 -18.40 -6.36 -26.06
N LEU A 321 -18.57 -6.64 -24.77
CA LEU A 321 -18.31 -7.95 -24.17
C LEU A 321 -19.62 -8.70 -23.93
N THR A 322 -19.66 -9.99 -24.26
CA THR A 322 -20.81 -10.87 -24.03
C THR A 322 -20.37 -12.25 -23.54
N VAL A 323 -21.19 -12.89 -22.71
CA VAL A 323 -20.99 -14.31 -22.32
C VAL A 323 -21.75 -15.18 -23.33
N VAL A 324 -21.06 -16.10 -23.97
CA VAL A 324 -21.60 -16.99 -25.01
C VAL A 324 -22.05 -18.31 -24.38
N ASP A 325 -21.14 -18.96 -23.66
CA ASP A 325 -21.41 -20.19 -22.93
C ASP A 325 -21.31 -19.90 -21.44
N ALA A 326 -22.39 -20.18 -20.70
CA ALA A 326 -22.42 -19.97 -19.26
C ALA A 326 -21.56 -21.01 -18.51
N PRO A 327 -20.99 -20.65 -17.34
CA PRO A 327 -20.32 -21.59 -16.45
C PRO A 327 -21.26 -22.70 -15.96
N LYS A 328 -20.72 -23.88 -15.64
CA LYS A 328 -21.50 -25.02 -15.11
C LYS A 328 -21.72 -24.96 -13.61
N HIS A 329 -20.81 -24.31 -12.89
CA HIS A 329 -20.79 -24.24 -11.43
C HIS A 329 -20.77 -22.79 -10.94
N GLY A 330 -21.55 -21.94 -11.59
CA GLY A 330 -21.79 -20.55 -11.19
C GLY A 330 -22.74 -19.82 -12.13
N THR A 331 -22.75 -18.50 -12.01
CA THR A 331 -23.39 -17.60 -12.99
C THR A 331 -22.38 -16.56 -13.45
N ALA A 332 -22.51 -16.11 -14.69
CA ALA A 332 -21.65 -15.07 -15.26
C ALA A 332 -22.52 -14.00 -15.91
N THR A 333 -22.27 -12.74 -15.58
CA THR A 333 -22.98 -11.58 -16.16
C THR A 333 -21.99 -10.50 -16.54
N VAL A 334 -22.28 -9.70 -17.56
CA VAL A 334 -21.42 -8.58 -17.96
C VAL A 334 -21.89 -7.32 -17.26
N VAL A 335 -21.00 -6.67 -16.52
CA VAL A 335 -21.23 -5.37 -15.86
C VAL A 335 -20.04 -4.47 -16.20
N ASN A 336 -20.31 -3.31 -16.81
CA ASN A 336 -19.28 -2.33 -17.19
C ASN A 336 -18.11 -2.94 -17.99
N ASN A 337 -18.42 -3.76 -19.01
CA ASN A 337 -17.43 -4.46 -19.84
C ASN A 337 -16.48 -5.41 -19.08
N LYS A 338 -16.84 -5.84 -17.87
CA LYS A 338 -16.18 -6.93 -17.13
C LYS A 338 -17.16 -8.05 -16.87
N ILE A 339 -16.68 -9.26 -16.66
CA ILE A 339 -17.54 -10.40 -16.30
C ILE A 339 -17.59 -10.50 -14.78
N VAL A 340 -18.79 -10.45 -14.20
CA VAL A 340 -19.03 -10.76 -12.80
C VAL A 340 -19.45 -12.21 -12.71
N PHE A 341 -18.59 -13.02 -12.09
CA PHE A 341 -18.79 -14.45 -11.87
C PHE A 341 -19.20 -14.72 -10.41
N ILE A 342 -20.31 -15.42 -10.20
CA ILE A 342 -20.74 -15.87 -8.87
C ILE A 342 -20.67 -17.41 -8.85
N PRO A 343 -19.74 -18.01 -8.08
CA PRO A 343 -19.66 -19.48 -7.99
C PRO A 343 -20.89 -20.07 -7.30
N THR A 344 -21.22 -21.31 -7.64
CA THR A 344 -22.23 -22.08 -6.92
C THR A 344 -21.77 -22.31 -5.49
N ALA A 345 -22.62 -22.00 -4.52
CA ALA A 345 -22.29 -22.13 -3.11
C ALA A 345 -21.77 -23.56 -2.79
N GLY A 346 -20.64 -23.63 -2.09
CA GLY A 346 -19.99 -24.89 -1.70
C GLY A 346 -19.21 -25.59 -2.81
N TYR A 347 -19.22 -25.10 -4.05
CA TYR A 347 -18.42 -25.67 -5.13
C TYR A 347 -16.94 -25.30 -4.97
N SER A 348 -16.06 -26.29 -5.11
CA SER A 348 -14.63 -26.10 -5.32
C SER A 348 -14.18 -27.00 -6.47
N GLY A 349 -13.23 -26.53 -7.27
CA GLY A 349 -12.82 -27.20 -8.50
C GLY A 349 -12.73 -26.23 -9.67
N THR A 350 -12.66 -26.79 -10.89
CA THR A 350 -12.50 -26.01 -12.11
C THR A 350 -13.85 -25.78 -12.79
N ASP A 351 -14.12 -24.53 -13.18
CA ASP A 351 -15.26 -24.15 -14.01
C ASP A 351 -14.79 -23.44 -15.28
N THR A 352 -15.60 -23.46 -16.33
CA THR A 352 -15.23 -22.89 -17.64
C THR A 352 -16.40 -22.16 -18.26
N LEU A 353 -16.14 -21.03 -18.90
CA LEU A 353 -17.14 -20.29 -19.69
C LEU A 353 -16.49 -19.69 -20.94
N THR A 354 -17.30 -19.33 -21.95
CA THR A 354 -16.82 -18.72 -23.20
C THR A 354 -17.34 -17.29 -23.29
N TYR A 355 -16.49 -16.33 -23.61
CA TYR A 355 -16.89 -14.95 -23.88
C TYR A 355 -16.62 -14.55 -25.33
N ARG A 356 -17.29 -13.49 -25.77
CA ARG A 356 -17.14 -12.88 -27.09
C ARG A 356 -16.96 -11.38 -26.98
N ILE A 357 -15.99 -10.87 -27.72
CA ILE A 357 -15.80 -9.44 -27.96
C ILE A 357 -16.27 -9.09 -29.38
N THR A 358 -16.99 -7.99 -29.52
CA THR A 358 -17.49 -7.47 -30.79
C THR A 358 -17.10 -6.00 -30.97
N ASP A 359 -16.41 -5.67 -32.06
CA ASP A 359 -16.09 -4.27 -32.38
C ASP A 359 -17.31 -3.49 -32.93
N ALA A 360 -17.15 -2.18 -33.12
CA ALA A 360 -18.20 -1.32 -33.68
C ALA A 360 -18.58 -1.66 -35.13
N ALA A 361 -17.74 -2.38 -35.88
CA ALA A 361 -18.01 -2.84 -37.24
C ALA A 361 -18.71 -4.22 -37.26
N GLY A 362 -18.86 -4.87 -36.11
CA GLY A 362 -19.48 -6.18 -35.96
C GLY A 362 -18.54 -7.36 -36.15
N LYS A 363 -17.21 -7.17 -36.20
CA LYS A 363 -16.24 -8.28 -36.15
C LYS A 363 -16.29 -8.90 -34.76
N GLN A 364 -16.33 -10.23 -34.70
CA GLN A 364 -16.48 -10.98 -33.46
C GLN A 364 -15.33 -11.97 -33.28
N THR A 365 -14.80 -12.06 -32.06
CA THR A 365 -13.86 -13.10 -31.64
C THR A 365 -14.25 -13.65 -30.27
N GLU A 366 -13.96 -14.92 -30.03
CA GLU A 366 -14.32 -15.63 -28.81
C GLU A 366 -13.10 -16.26 -28.14
N ALA A 367 -13.14 -16.36 -26.82
CA ALA A 367 -12.15 -17.08 -26.05
C ALA A 367 -12.77 -17.71 -24.79
N GLY A 368 -12.11 -18.76 -24.30
CA GLY A 368 -12.50 -19.48 -23.09
C GLY A 368 -11.84 -18.91 -21.84
N ILE A 369 -12.57 -18.94 -20.73
CA ILE A 369 -12.07 -18.67 -19.38
C ILE A 369 -11.99 -19.99 -18.64
N THR A 370 -10.86 -20.25 -17.99
CA THR A 370 -10.71 -21.32 -16.99
C THR A 370 -10.69 -20.71 -15.60
N LEU A 371 -11.61 -21.12 -14.73
CA LEU A 371 -11.72 -20.67 -13.35
C LEU A 371 -11.29 -21.80 -12.43
N THR A 372 -10.28 -21.59 -11.61
CA THR A 372 -9.95 -22.50 -10.49
C THR A 372 -10.56 -21.92 -9.22
N ILE A 373 -11.67 -22.51 -8.79
CA ILE A 373 -12.43 -22.09 -7.62
C ILE A 373 -11.88 -22.85 -6.42
N LYS A 374 -11.17 -22.13 -5.55
CA LYS A 374 -10.79 -22.64 -4.24
C LYS A 374 -12.01 -22.57 -3.33
N ALA A 375 -12.17 -23.59 -2.48
CA ALA A 375 -13.09 -23.50 -1.35
C ALA A 375 -12.79 -22.20 -0.59
N ALA A 376 -13.85 -21.55 -0.07
CA ALA A 376 -13.65 -20.46 0.87
C ALA A 376 -12.72 -20.97 1.96
N THR A 377 -11.56 -20.34 2.15
CA THR A 377 -10.76 -20.60 3.34
C THR A 377 -11.66 -20.25 4.52
N PRO A 378 -11.93 -21.19 5.44
CA PRO A 378 -12.43 -20.79 6.75
C PRO A 378 -11.47 -19.71 7.25
N PRO A 379 -11.96 -18.65 7.92
CA PRO A 379 -11.06 -17.75 8.63
C PRO A 379 -10.09 -18.61 9.44
N THR A 380 -8.79 -18.30 9.37
CA THR A 380 -7.80 -18.95 10.20
C THR A 380 -8.10 -18.58 11.65
N ASP A 381 -8.87 -19.43 12.31
CA ASP A 381 -9.21 -19.38 13.73
C ASP A 381 -7.95 -19.74 14.53
N THR A 382 -6.98 -18.82 14.61
CA THR A 382 -5.86 -18.98 15.55
C THR A 382 -6.35 -18.61 16.94
N CYS A 383 -6.49 -19.62 17.80
CA CYS A 383 -6.80 -19.41 19.21
C CYS A 383 -5.67 -18.63 19.87
N ALA A 384 -5.97 -17.40 20.32
CA ALA A 384 -5.02 -16.62 21.09
C ALA A 384 -5.12 -16.98 22.57
N ALA A 385 -3.98 -17.30 23.21
CA ALA A 385 -3.93 -17.40 24.66
C ALA A 385 -4.30 -16.05 25.30
N PRO A 386 -4.79 -16.04 26.56
CA PRO A 386 -4.94 -14.81 27.32
C PRO A 386 -3.63 -14.01 27.31
N PRO A 387 -3.67 -12.67 27.18
CA PRO A 387 -2.48 -11.86 27.10
C PRO A 387 -1.60 -12.05 28.35
N ALA A 388 -0.34 -12.45 28.16
CA ALA A 388 0.59 -12.68 29.29
C ALA A 388 0.94 -11.40 30.07
N ASN A 389 0.85 -10.23 29.42
CA ASN A 389 1.08 -8.90 30.02
C ASN A 389 -0.07 -7.96 29.61
N PRO A 390 -1.20 -7.99 30.32
CA PRO A 390 -2.39 -7.25 29.91
C PRO A 390 -2.23 -5.77 30.27
N VAL A 391 -2.68 -4.88 29.38
CA VAL A 391 -2.51 -3.44 29.55
C VAL A 391 -3.35 -2.94 30.73
N ASP A 392 -2.76 -2.11 31.59
CA ASP A 392 -3.46 -1.51 32.72
C ASP A 392 -4.68 -0.69 32.27
N ASN A 393 -5.76 -0.78 33.05
CA ASN A 393 -7.03 -0.10 32.74
C ASN A 393 -7.69 -0.53 31.40
N LYS A 394 -7.40 -1.73 30.87
CA LYS A 394 -7.96 -2.23 29.61
C LYS A 394 -8.60 -3.63 29.68
N ALA A 395 -9.70 -3.80 28.94
CA ALA A 395 -10.51 -5.02 28.90
C ALA A 395 -10.22 -5.88 27.67
N TYR A 396 -10.06 -7.17 27.90
CA TYR A 396 -10.00 -8.18 26.87
C TYR A 396 -11.28 -9.02 26.90
N TYR A 397 -11.76 -9.45 25.74
CA TYR A 397 -12.97 -10.28 25.64
C TYR A 397 -12.67 -11.59 24.92
N ARG A 398 -13.38 -12.65 25.32
CA ARG A 398 -13.49 -13.87 24.51
C ARG A 398 -14.93 -14.36 24.49
N ILE A 399 -15.24 -15.19 23.50
CA ILE A 399 -16.53 -15.85 23.38
C ILE A 399 -16.31 -17.36 23.38
N ASN A 400 -17.24 -18.10 23.95
CA ASN A 400 -17.26 -19.55 23.92
C ASN A 400 -18.64 -20.06 23.54
N TRP A 401 -18.71 -21.20 22.85
CA TRP A 401 -19.94 -21.96 22.73
C TRP A 401 -19.95 -23.08 23.76
N SER A 402 -21.00 -23.17 24.56
CA SER A 402 -21.23 -24.28 25.48
C SER A 402 -22.26 -25.22 24.86
N ALA A 403 -21.83 -26.45 24.56
CA ALA A 403 -22.72 -27.50 24.08
C ALA A 403 -23.68 -28.00 25.18
N THR A 404 -23.32 -27.85 26.47
CA THR A 404 -24.07 -28.34 27.62
C THR A 404 -25.41 -27.61 27.78
N ASP A 405 -25.41 -26.29 27.67
CA ASP A 405 -26.61 -25.46 27.78
C ASP A 405 -27.03 -24.84 26.45
N GLN A 406 -26.27 -25.08 25.37
CA GLN A 406 -26.51 -24.58 24.01
C GLN A 406 -26.50 -23.04 23.95
N ARG A 407 -25.51 -22.44 24.62
CA ARG A 407 -25.39 -20.98 24.73
C ARG A 407 -24.01 -20.49 24.33
N TYR A 408 -23.99 -19.26 23.84
CA TYR A 408 -22.76 -18.49 23.72
C TYR A 408 -22.50 -17.78 25.04
N HIS A 409 -21.34 -18.00 25.63
CA HIS A 409 -20.88 -17.32 26.84
C HIS A 409 -19.81 -16.30 26.45
N VAL A 410 -19.99 -15.08 26.92
CA VAL A 410 -19.02 -14.00 26.73
C VAL A 410 -18.27 -13.80 28.03
N TYR A 411 -16.95 -13.87 27.95
CA TYR A 411 -16.05 -13.65 29.06
C TYR A 411 -15.26 -12.37 28.85
N MET A 412 -14.78 -11.84 29.96
CA MET A 412 -13.97 -10.65 29.98
C MET A 412 -12.86 -10.81 31.02
N TYR A 413 -11.70 -10.26 30.68
CA TYR A 413 -10.48 -10.35 31.47
C TYR A 413 -9.80 -8.98 31.56
N ALA A 414 -9.25 -8.67 32.74
CA ALA A 414 -8.58 -7.41 33.05
C ALA A 414 -7.39 -7.65 33.98
N SER A 415 -6.22 -7.05 33.71
CA SER A 415 -5.05 -7.13 34.61
C SER A 415 -5.17 -6.25 35.86
N SER A 416 -5.93 -5.15 35.77
CA SER A 416 -6.13 -4.21 36.86
C SER A 416 -7.57 -3.70 36.90
N VAL A 417 -8.04 -3.38 38.10
CA VAL A 417 -9.39 -2.85 38.31
C VAL A 417 -9.33 -1.33 38.54
N PRO A 418 -10.20 -0.55 37.88
CA PRO A 418 -10.22 0.90 38.07
C PRO A 418 -10.65 1.28 39.49
N SER A 419 -10.24 2.47 39.94
CA SER A 419 -10.70 3.07 41.19
C SER A 419 -11.51 4.34 40.85
N PRO A 420 -12.83 4.38 41.12
CA PRO A 420 -13.64 3.37 41.81
C PRO A 420 -14.04 2.18 40.91
N ASN A 421 -14.15 1.00 41.52
CA ASN A 421 -14.47 -0.26 40.86
C ASN A 421 -15.96 -0.34 40.45
N ASN A 422 -16.34 0.40 39.41
CA ASN A 422 -17.72 0.56 38.96
C ASN A 422 -17.82 0.36 37.44
N LEU A 423 -18.83 -0.38 36.99
CA LEU A 423 -19.22 -0.39 35.58
C LEU A 423 -20.13 0.82 35.30
N THR A 424 -19.78 1.64 34.30
CA THR A 424 -20.55 2.84 33.91
C THR A 424 -21.14 2.73 32.50
N SER A 425 -20.42 2.09 31.57
CA SER A 425 -20.91 1.64 30.26
C SER A 425 -19.97 0.55 29.74
N ALA A 426 -20.47 -0.36 28.91
CA ALA A 426 -19.70 -1.29 28.12
C ALA A 426 -20.48 -1.65 26.85
N GLN A 427 -19.80 -2.12 25.82
CA GLN A 427 -20.44 -2.61 24.61
C GLN A 427 -19.63 -3.80 24.09
N VAL A 428 -20.33 -4.86 23.72
CA VAL A 428 -19.72 -6.05 23.11
C VAL A 428 -20.40 -6.31 21.78
N THR A 429 -19.62 -6.32 20.72
CA THR A 429 -20.04 -6.49 19.35
C THR A 429 -19.50 -7.80 18.81
N LEU A 430 -20.40 -8.61 18.26
CA LEU A 430 -20.12 -9.91 17.69
C LEU A 430 -20.30 -9.90 16.18
N LYS A 431 -19.49 -10.68 15.48
CA LYS A 431 -19.63 -11.02 14.08
C LYS A 431 -20.11 -12.47 13.97
N ALA A 432 -21.26 -12.68 13.33
CA ALA A 432 -21.87 -14.00 13.15
C ALA A 432 -22.14 -14.27 11.67
N PRO A 433 -22.03 -15.52 11.19
CA PRO A 433 -22.30 -15.86 9.79
C PRO A 433 -23.79 -15.80 9.45
N ILE A 434 -24.10 -15.54 8.17
CA ILE A 434 -25.48 -15.58 7.63
C ILE A 434 -25.66 -16.81 6.74
N GLY A 435 -26.78 -17.50 6.93
CA GLY A 435 -27.20 -18.65 6.12
C GLY A 435 -27.89 -18.24 4.83
N LYS A 436 -27.95 -19.18 3.87
CA LYS A 436 -28.48 -19.01 2.51
C LYS A 436 -29.91 -18.43 2.42
N ASP A 437 -30.72 -18.61 3.45
CA ASP A 437 -32.13 -18.19 3.50
C ASP A 437 -32.37 -16.92 4.35
N ALA A 438 -31.33 -16.13 4.65
CA ALA A 438 -31.41 -14.95 5.51
C ALA A 438 -32.02 -15.22 6.89
N ALA A 439 -31.89 -16.44 7.42
CA ALA A 439 -32.16 -16.73 8.82
C ALA A 439 -31.14 -15.94 9.66
N ALA A 440 -31.53 -14.72 10.03
CA ALA A 440 -30.72 -13.83 10.81
C ALA A 440 -30.32 -14.51 12.11
N PHE A 441 -29.03 -14.43 12.45
CA PHE A 441 -28.57 -14.78 13.78
C PHE A 441 -29.39 -13.95 14.77
N THR A 442 -30.20 -14.62 15.58
CA THR A 442 -31.22 -13.98 16.42
C THR A 442 -30.92 -14.33 17.87
N PRO A 443 -30.19 -13.46 18.60
CA PRO A 443 -29.93 -13.66 20.01
C PRO A 443 -31.25 -13.71 20.77
N THR A 444 -31.41 -14.73 21.60
CA THR A 444 -32.56 -14.97 22.45
C THR A 444 -32.11 -15.34 23.84
N ASP A 445 -33.01 -15.17 24.81
CA ASP A 445 -32.76 -15.55 26.19
C ASP A 445 -31.43 -15.00 26.71
N VAL A 446 -31.19 -13.69 26.57
CA VAL A 446 -29.95 -13.06 27.05
C VAL A 446 -29.96 -13.06 28.58
N GLN A 447 -28.94 -13.68 29.19
CA GLN A 447 -28.82 -13.84 30.64
C GLN A 447 -27.57 -13.13 31.14
N SER A 448 -27.71 -12.33 32.19
CA SER A 448 -26.59 -11.69 32.87
C SER A 448 -25.98 -12.63 33.90
N ALA A 449 -24.65 -12.66 34.00
CA ALA A 449 -23.95 -13.41 35.05
C ALA A 449 -24.10 -12.77 36.44
N PHE A 450 -24.48 -11.49 36.51
CA PHE A 450 -24.53 -10.73 37.76
C PHE A 450 -25.92 -10.15 38.05
N THR A 451 -26.36 -10.28 39.30
CA THR A 451 -27.58 -9.65 39.81
C THR A 451 -27.42 -8.13 39.87
N GLY A 452 -28.32 -7.37 39.26
CA GLY A 452 -28.23 -5.89 39.19
C GLY A 452 -27.59 -5.36 37.91
N LEU A 453 -27.27 -6.26 36.97
CA LEU A 453 -26.96 -5.98 35.57
C LEU A 453 -27.92 -6.75 34.67
N SER A 454 -28.31 -6.15 33.55
CA SER A 454 -29.05 -6.83 32.49
C SER A 454 -28.40 -6.50 31.16
N TRP A 455 -28.35 -7.46 30.25
CA TRP A 455 -27.79 -7.25 28.91
C TRP A 455 -28.90 -7.35 27.89
N SER A 456 -28.80 -6.53 26.84
CA SER A 456 -29.74 -6.56 25.72
C SER A 456 -29.00 -6.35 24.41
N ASN A 457 -29.43 -7.06 23.38
CA ASN A 457 -29.03 -6.75 22.02
C ASN A 457 -29.81 -5.51 21.57
N ASN A 458 -29.12 -4.38 21.43
CA ASN A 458 -29.75 -3.09 21.13
C ASN A 458 -29.60 -2.69 19.66
N SER A 459 -28.67 -3.29 18.92
CA SER A 459 -28.39 -2.98 17.52
C SER A 459 -27.93 -4.23 16.78
N SER A 460 -28.51 -4.45 15.60
CA SER A 460 -28.10 -5.52 14.70
C SER A 460 -28.05 -5.01 13.26
N VAL A 461 -27.00 -5.39 12.53
CA VAL A 461 -26.85 -5.12 11.10
C VAL A 461 -26.63 -6.46 10.40
N HIS A 462 -27.52 -6.81 9.48
CA HIS A 462 -27.47 -8.08 8.77
C HIS A 462 -27.06 -7.85 7.31
N ALA A 463 -26.08 -8.63 6.85
CA ALA A 463 -25.55 -8.59 5.48
C ALA A 463 -25.27 -7.17 4.99
N PRO A 464 -24.46 -6.37 5.72
CA PRO A 464 -24.07 -5.05 5.25
C PRO A 464 -23.33 -5.16 3.90
N THR A 465 -23.33 -4.08 3.11
CA THR A 465 -22.71 -4.09 1.77
C THR A 465 -21.23 -4.47 1.83
N GLU A 466 -20.54 -4.02 2.88
CA GLU A 466 -19.14 -4.29 3.15
C GLU A 466 -18.84 -5.74 3.54
N ASP A 467 -19.82 -6.48 4.07
CA ASP A 467 -19.70 -7.92 4.38
C ASP A 467 -21.07 -8.61 4.33
N THR A 468 -21.50 -8.94 3.11
CA THR A 468 -22.82 -9.57 2.86
C THR A 468 -22.97 -10.98 3.46
N ALA A 469 -21.87 -11.58 3.94
CA ALA A 469 -21.86 -12.91 4.53
C ALA A 469 -22.01 -12.90 6.06
N ALA A 470 -22.04 -11.72 6.69
CA ALA A 470 -22.03 -11.59 8.15
C ALA A 470 -23.18 -10.74 8.71
N SER A 471 -23.54 -11.03 9.96
CA SER A 471 -24.36 -10.21 10.85
C SER A 471 -23.48 -9.64 11.95
N TYR A 472 -23.68 -8.37 12.26
CA TYR A 472 -23.04 -7.70 13.39
C TYR A 472 -24.09 -7.42 14.46
N LEU A 473 -23.79 -7.80 15.70
CA LEU A 473 -24.73 -7.79 16.82
C LEU A 473 -24.08 -7.08 17.99
N SER A 474 -24.73 -6.06 18.53
CA SER A 474 -24.20 -5.30 19.65
C SER A 474 -25.02 -5.45 20.91
N PHE A 475 -24.33 -5.74 22.00
CA PHE A 475 -24.89 -5.95 23.32
C PHE A 475 -24.45 -4.83 24.26
N THR A 476 -25.40 -4.26 24.98
CA THR A 476 -25.14 -3.19 25.94
C THR A 476 -25.77 -3.53 27.29
N PRO A 477 -25.07 -3.29 28.41
CA PRO A 477 -25.62 -3.52 29.74
C PRO A 477 -26.49 -2.34 30.18
N ALA A 478 -27.65 -2.65 30.75
CA ALA A 478 -28.41 -1.75 31.61
C ALA A 478 -28.03 -2.01 33.07
N ILE A 479 -27.53 -0.95 33.72
CA ILE A 479 -26.89 -1.00 35.03
C ILE A 479 -27.84 -0.45 36.09
N SER A 480 -28.41 -1.32 36.94
CA SER A 480 -29.19 -0.88 38.11
C SER A 480 -28.34 -0.77 39.38
N ASN A 481 -27.17 -1.43 39.39
CA ASN A 481 -26.18 -1.33 40.45
C ASN A 481 -24.76 -1.37 39.85
N ALA A 482 -24.05 -0.23 39.86
CA ALA A 482 -22.71 -0.12 39.27
C ALA A 482 -21.64 -1.01 39.96
N LYS A 483 -21.93 -1.51 41.18
CA LYS A 483 -21.09 -2.44 41.95
C LYS A 483 -21.52 -3.91 41.82
N ALA A 484 -22.52 -4.21 40.99
CA ALA A 484 -23.04 -5.57 40.82
C ALA A 484 -21.99 -6.54 40.25
N MET A 485 -21.00 -6.01 39.53
CA MET A 485 -19.89 -6.75 38.98
C MET A 485 -18.64 -6.49 39.84
N PRO A 486 -18.21 -7.44 40.69
CA PRO A 486 -16.98 -7.32 41.45
C PRO A 486 -15.81 -7.65 40.53
N TRP A 487 -15.25 -6.63 39.88
CA TRP A 487 -14.10 -6.82 39.01
C TRP A 487 -12.93 -7.40 39.80
N GLN A 488 -12.28 -8.44 39.25
CA GLN A 488 -11.12 -9.09 39.83
C GLN A 488 -9.97 -9.01 38.84
N ALA A 489 -8.89 -8.37 39.28
CA ALA A 489 -7.66 -8.29 38.51
C ALA A 489 -7.07 -9.70 38.33
N GLY A 490 -6.72 -10.06 37.09
CA GLY A 490 -6.08 -11.33 36.75
C GLY A 490 -7.02 -12.53 36.70
N THR A 491 -8.32 -12.34 36.90
CA THR A 491 -9.32 -13.42 36.82
C THR A 491 -10.27 -13.16 35.66
N GLU A 492 -10.48 -14.17 34.84
CA GLU A 492 -11.52 -14.14 33.82
C GLU A 492 -12.90 -14.31 34.45
N ILE A 493 -13.85 -13.51 33.99
CA ILE A 493 -15.23 -13.54 34.48
C ILE A 493 -16.22 -13.57 33.31
N GLU A 494 -17.25 -14.41 33.43
CA GLU A 494 -18.38 -14.39 32.51
C GLU A 494 -19.20 -13.11 32.73
N VAL A 495 -19.57 -12.43 31.63
CA VAL A 495 -20.38 -11.20 31.70
C VAL A 495 -21.85 -11.45 31.38
N PHE A 496 -22.11 -12.22 30.34
CA PHE A 496 -23.44 -12.63 29.92
C PHE A 496 -23.36 -13.82 28.99
N SER A 497 -24.50 -14.51 28.83
CA SER A 497 -24.69 -15.55 27.84
C SER A 497 -25.98 -15.34 27.06
N PHE A 498 -26.08 -15.94 25.89
CA PHE A 498 -27.30 -15.90 25.08
C PHE A 498 -27.43 -17.16 24.22
N ALA A 499 -28.67 -17.55 23.92
CA ALA A 499 -28.97 -18.60 22.96
C ALA A 499 -29.17 -17.99 21.57
N ASN A 500 -28.97 -18.77 20.51
CA ASN A 500 -29.36 -18.39 19.15
C ASN A 500 -30.60 -19.20 18.74
N LYS A 501 -31.67 -18.51 18.32
CA LYS A 501 -32.86 -19.17 17.75
C LYS A 501 -32.62 -19.68 16.33
N GLY A 502 -31.67 -19.11 15.60
CA GLY A 502 -31.32 -19.48 14.23
C GLY A 502 -30.54 -20.81 14.16
N ALA A 503 -30.33 -21.30 12.93
CA ALA A 503 -29.48 -22.46 12.70
C ALA A 503 -28.03 -22.20 13.12
N CYS A 504 -27.28 -23.27 13.38
CA CYS A 504 -25.82 -23.19 13.51
C CYS A 504 -25.18 -23.02 12.14
N LEU A 505 -24.67 -21.82 11.89
CA LEU A 505 -24.22 -21.36 10.57
C LEU A 505 -22.70 -21.16 10.48
N GLY A 506 -21.96 -21.55 11.53
CA GLY A 506 -20.50 -21.43 11.64
C GLY A 506 -20.05 -20.72 12.91
N SER A 507 -18.79 -20.29 12.93
CA SER A 507 -18.14 -19.64 14.07
C SER A 507 -18.64 -18.21 14.29
N VAL A 508 -18.96 -17.86 15.53
CA VAL A 508 -19.22 -16.49 16.00
C VAL A 508 -17.95 -15.95 16.63
N SER A 509 -17.50 -14.78 16.20
CA SER A 509 -16.33 -14.12 16.76
C SER A 509 -16.70 -12.78 17.39
N LEU A 510 -15.85 -12.29 18.28
CA LEU A 510 -15.90 -10.88 18.70
C LEU A 510 -15.35 -10.01 17.57
N LEU A 511 -15.91 -8.82 17.40
CA LEU A 511 -15.38 -7.83 16.47
C LEU A 511 -14.13 -7.16 17.07
N GLU A 512 -13.07 -6.98 16.30
CA GLU A 512 -11.93 -6.16 16.70
C GLU A 512 -12.15 -4.71 16.26
N ASN A 513 -11.99 -3.73 17.17
CA ASN A 513 -12.15 -2.31 16.86
C ASN A 513 -11.27 -1.85 15.69
N ALA A 514 -10.05 -2.41 15.57
CA ALA A 514 -9.11 -2.08 14.49
C ALA A 514 -9.58 -2.60 13.11
N THR A 515 -10.44 -3.61 13.09
CA THR A 515 -10.98 -4.22 11.85
C THR A 515 -12.46 -3.90 11.66
N ASP A 516 -13.01 -2.98 12.45
CA ASP A 516 -14.40 -2.58 12.37
C ASP A 516 -14.70 -1.98 10.99
N ALA A 517 -15.49 -2.72 10.22
CA ALA A 517 -15.90 -2.34 8.87
C ALA A 517 -16.79 -1.08 8.87
N PHE A 518 -17.41 -0.74 10.01
CA PHE A 518 -18.26 0.44 10.17
C PHE A 518 -17.51 1.70 10.58
N ASN A 519 -16.20 1.60 10.89
CA ASN A 519 -15.35 2.74 11.28
C ASN A 519 -14.58 3.34 10.08
N GLN A 520 -15.01 3.07 8.85
CA GLN A 520 -14.37 3.60 7.64
C GLN A 520 -14.84 5.03 7.31
N PRO A 521 -13.99 5.89 6.72
CA PRO A 521 -14.38 7.23 6.27
C PRO A 521 -15.57 7.20 5.29
N ALA A 522 -16.42 8.23 5.31
CA ALA A 522 -17.59 8.37 4.42
C ALA A 522 -17.28 8.23 2.92
N ALA A 523 -16.01 8.42 2.51
CA ALA A 523 -15.54 8.35 1.14
C ALA A 523 -14.99 6.98 0.71
N ALA A 524 -14.98 5.96 1.58
CA ALA A 524 -14.49 4.63 1.21
C ALA A 524 -15.43 3.97 0.18
N PRO A 525 -14.90 3.30 -0.86
CA PRO A 525 -15.70 2.77 -1.98
C PRO A 525 -16.72 1.70 -1.58
N ASN A 526 -16.60 1.13 -0.38
CA ASN A 526 -17.51 0.13 0.18
C ASN A 526 -18.27 0.65 1.42
N ASN A 527 -18.32 1.97 1.66
CA ASN A 527 -19.09 2.54 2.76
C ASN A 527 -20.56 2.67 2.36
N SER A 528 -21.43 1.93 3.05
CA SER A 528 -22.87 1.99 2.90
C SER A 528 -23.41 3.33 3.44
N VAL A 529 -23.59 4.33 2.56
CA VAL A 529 -24.28 5.59 2.89
C VAL A 529 -25.72 5.26 3.34
N GLY A 530 -25.98 5.31 4.65
CA GLY A 530 -27.32 5.14 5.23
C GLY A 530 -27.56 3.92 6.12
N THR A 531 -26.57 3.04 6.34
CA THR A 531 -26.64 1.94 7.33
C THR A 531 -25.70 2.10 8.51
N ASN A 532 -24.83 3.12 8.54
CA ASN A 532 -24.03 3.45 9.72
C ASN A 532 -25.01 3.80 10.86
N PRO A 533 -25.17 2.97 11.92
CA PRO A 533 -26.08 3.25 13.02
C PRO A 533 -25.64 4.45 13.88
N GLY A 534 -24.61 5.20 13.45
CA GLY A 534 -23.90 6.20 14.21
C GLY A 534 -22.90 5.52 15.13
N ASN A 535 -21.72 5.15 14.61
CA ASN A 535 -20.51 4.78 15.39
C ASN A 535 -20.66 3.77 16.54
N SER A 536 -21.75 3.01 16.66
CA SER A 536 -22.08 2.24 17.87
C SER A 536 -21.86 0.73 17.74
N LEU A 537 -20.96 0.27 16.87
CA LEU A 537 -20.59 -1.15 16.72
C LEU A 537 -19.13 -1.41 17.12
N VAL A 538 -18.62 -0.66 18.09
CA VAL A 538 -17.30 -0.87 18.68
C VAL A 538 -17.42 -1.69 19.97
N ASN A 539 -16.38 -2.43 20.31
CA ASN A 539 -16.24 -2.95 21.66
C ASN A 539 -15.76 -1.82 22.57
N LEU A 540 -16.44 -1.63 23.69
CA LEU A 540 -16.03 -0.71 24.73
C LEU A 540 -15.67 -1.51 25.97
N GLY A 541 -14.54 -1.14 26.58
CA GLY A 541 -14.19 -1.59 27.92
C GLY A 541 -15.04 -0.92 29.00
N TRP A 542 -14.53 -0.89 30.22
CA TRP A 542 -15.15 -0.18 31.35
C TRP A 542 -14.94 1.34 31.25
N GLY A 543 -15.70 2.15 31.99
CA GLY A 543 -15.52 3.62 32.03
C GLY A 543 -16.66 4.38 31.37
N SER A 544 -16.58 5.72 31.33
CA SER A 544 -17.60 6.56 30.70
C SER A 544 -17.68 6.29 29.19
N MET A 545 -18.81 6.65 28.56
CA MET A 545 -19.05 6.40 27.12
C MET A 545 -17.95 6.94 26.18
N ASP A 546 -17.06 7.81 26.67
CA ASP A 546 -16.01 8.48 25.88
C ASP A 546 -14.59 7.91 26.06
N THR A 547 -14.35 6.89 26.92
CA THR A 547 -13.01 6.28 27.05
C THR A 547 -13.00 4.87 26.52
N ASP A 548 -12.44 4.66 25.33
CA ASP A 548 -12.19 3.34 24.77
C ASP A 548 -11.17 2.59 25.65
N ASN A 549 -11.68 1.77 26.56
CA ASN A 549 -10.88 0.89 27.40
C ASN A 549 -10.86 -0.55 26.89
N TYR A 550 -11.24 -0.79 25.64
CA TYR A 550 -11.04 -2.07 24.98
C TYR A 550 -9.56 -2.26 24.64
N ALA A 551 -9.10 -3.50 24.75
CA ALA A 551 -7.71 -3.90 24.54
C ALA A 551 -7.53 -4.88 23.37
N GLY A 552 -8.57 -5.64 23.05
CA GLY A 552 -8.55 -6.71 22.05
C GLY A 552 -9.37 -7.93 22.48
N ASN A 553 -9.47 -8.90 21.57
CA ASN A 553 -10.05 -10.21 21.84
C ASN A 553 -8.95 -11.27 22.02
N TYR A 554 -9.30 -12.36 22.69
CA TYR A 554 -8.49 -13.56 22.82
C TYR A 554 -9.39 -14.80 22.75
N GLY A 555 -8.81 -15.99 22.83
CA GLY A 555 -9.52 -17.25 22.66
C GLY A 555 -9.87 -17.55 21.20
N CYS A 556 -10.61 -18.64 21.00
CA CYS A 556 -11.08 -19.06 19.68
C CYS A 556 -12.46 -18.43 19.40
N PRO A 557 -12.84 -18.25 18.12
CA PRO A 557 -14.24 -18.04 17.75
C PRO A 557 -15.13 -19.18 18.25
N ALA A 558 -16.33 -18.83 18.71
CA ALA A 558 -17.29 -19.78 19.23
C ALA A 558 -18.07 -20.44 18.09
N THR A 559 -17.72 -21.67 17.75
CA THR A 559 -18.47 -22.46 16.77
C THR A 559 -19.60 -23.18 17.46
N CYS A 560 -20.85 -22.82 17.17
CA CYS A 560 -21.94 -23.64 17.67
C CYS A 560 -22.00 -24.96 16.92
N SER A 561 -22.00 -26.03 17.71
CA SER A 561 -22.13 -27.39 17.24
C SER A 561 -23.42 -27.98 17.78
N THR A 562 -24.15 -28.67 16.92
CA THR A 562 -25.21 -29.61 17.33
C THR A 562 -24.65 -31.01 17.62
N ASP A 563 -23.36 -31.20 17.34
CA ASP A 563 -22.62 -32.44 17.55
C ASP A 563 -21.94 -32.39 18.92
N THR A 564 -22.39 -33.25 19.83
CA THR A 564 -21.86 -33.38 21.19
C THR A 564 -20.67 -34.36 21.26
N THR A 565 -20.22 -34.92 20.13
CA THR A 565 -19.18 -35.97 20.09
C THR A 565 -17.75 -35.46 19.94
N SER A 566 -17.58 -34.16 19.68
CA SER A 566 -16.27 -33.50 19.50
C SER A 566 -15.89 -32.53 20.63
N LYS A 567 -16.62 -32.55 21.76
CA LYS A 567 -16.29 -31.76 22.96
C LYS A 567 -15.03 -32.37 23.57
N ASP A 568 -14.05 -31.57 23.92
CA ASP A 568 -12.82 -31.95 24.63
C ASP A 568 -12.66 -30.88 25.71
N SER A 569 -13.00 -31.24 26.94
CA SER A 569 -13.30 -30.30 28.02
C SER A 569 -12.09 -29.88 28.84
N ASP A 570 -11.04 -30.69 28.87
CA ASP A 570 -9.77 -30.42 29.55
C ASP A 570 -8.60 -30.22 28.58
N ALA A 571 -8.85 -30.35 27.27
CA ALA A 571 -7.94 -30.04 26.17
C ALA A 571 -6.69 -30.93 26.12
N ASP A 572 -6.82 -32.19 26.53
CA ASP A 572 -5.75 -33.19 26.49
C ASP A 572 -5.60 -33.85 25.10
N GLY A 573 -6.60 -33.68 24.21
CA GLY A 573 -6.63 -34.27 22.87
C GLY A 573 -7.46 -35.55 22.72
N LEU A 574 -8.25 -35.90 23.73
CA LEU A 574 -9.38 -36.84 23.67
C LEU A 574 -10.70 -36.06 23.71
N THR A 575 -11.73 -36.54 23.02
CA THR A 575 -13.06 -35.95 23.18
C THR A 575 -13.76 -36.53 24.42
N ASP A 576 -14.64 -35.77 25.09
CA ASP A 576 -15.53 -36.22 26.17
C ASP A 576 -16.26 -37.54 25.83
N ALA A 577 -16.54 -37.78 24.53
CA ALA A 577 -17.16 -39.00 24.06
C ALA A 577 -16.16 -40.17 23.93
N GLU A 578 -14.92 -39.88 23.54
CA GLU A 578 -13.80 -40.83 23.58
C GLU A 578 -13.46 -41.19 25.03
N GLU A 579 -13.38 -40.20 25.92
CA GLU A 579 -13.14 -40.38 27.36
C GLU A 579 -14.26 -41.16 28.05
N ALA A 580 -15.53 -40.86 27.73
CA ALA A 580 -16.66 -41.65 28.21
C ALA A 580 -16.63 -43.11 27.70
N THR A 581 -15.97 -43.37 26.56
CA THR A 581 -15.78 -44.72 26.02
C THR A 581 -14.62 -45.44 26.72
N LEU A 582 -13.57 -44.70 27.08
CA LEU A 582 -12.36 -45.21 27.73
C LEU A 582 -12.52 -45.33 29.26
N GLY A 583 -13.42 -44.58 29.86
CA GLY A 583 -13.63 -44.50 31.30
C GLY A 583 -12.81 -43.40 32.00
N THR A 584 -12.08 -42.57 31.25
CA THR A 584 -11.35 -41.40 31.76
C THR A 584 -12.29 -40.24 32.09
N ASN A 585 -11.81 -39.24 32.85
CA ASN A 585 -12.62 -38.13 33.35
C ASN A 585 -12.58 -36.93 32.41
N PRO A 586 -13.71 -36.54 31.77
CA PRO A 586 -13.79 -35.43 30.83
C PRO A 586 -13.61 -34.02 31.40
N ASN A 587 -12.93 -33.84 32.52
CA ASN A 587 -12.58 -32.53 33.05
C ASN A 587 -11.22 -32.57 33.75
N SER A 588 -10.44 -33.62 33.52
CA SER A 588 -9.14 -33.88 34.11
C SER A 588 -8.25 -34.46 33.03
N ASN A 589 -7.30 -33.66 32.55
CA ASN A 589 -6.34 -34.05 31.52
C ASN A 589 -5.34 -35.14 31.96
N ASP A 590 -5.49 -35.65 33.17
CA ASP A 590 -4.72 -36.68 33.87
C ASP A 590 -5.71 -37.28 34.89
N THR A 591 -6.30 -38.43 34.54
CA THR A 591 -7.43 -39.02 35.27
C THR A 591 -6.98 -39.76 36.52
N ASP A 592 -5.85 -40.46 36.47
CA ASP A 592 -5.33 -41.23 37.60
C ASP A 592 -4.36 -40.44 38.49
N GLY A 593 -3.85 -39.31 38.01
CA GLY A 593 -3.04 -38.36 38.75
C GLY A 593 -1.56 -38.72 38.81
N ASP A 594 -1.05 -39.47 37.82
CA ASP A 594 0.34 -39.91 37.74
C ASP A 594 1.30 -38.88 37.09
N SER A 595 0.74 -37.78 36.55
CA SER A 595 1.42 -36.70 35.82
C SER A 595 1.75 -36.96 34.35
N ILE A 596 1.18 -37.99 33.75
CA ILE A 596 1.11 -38.22 32.29
C ILE A 596 -0.30 -37.85 31.81
N LEU A 597 -0.43 -37.40 30.56
CA LEU A 597 -1.73 -37.05 30.02
C LEU A 597 -2.45 -38.30 29.51
N ASP A 598 -3.76 -38.41 29.75
CA ASP A 598 -4.58 -39.55 29.32
C ASP A 598 -4.34 -39.85 27.83
N LYS A 599 -4.33 -38.83 26.96
CA LYS A 599 -4.02 -38.97 25.52
C LYS A 599 -2.71 -39.69 25.21
N GLU A 600 -1.65 -39.41 25.96
CA GLU A 600 -0.32 -39.99 25.74
C GLU A 600 -0.32 -41.49 26.08
N GLU A 601 -1.14 -41.89 27.04
CA GLU A 601 -1.29 -43.25 27.53
C GLU A 601 -2.30 -44.09 26.72
N ILE A 602 -3.28 -43.46 26.07
CA ILE A 602 -4.12 -44.14 25.07
C ILE A 602 -3.30 -44.47 23.80
N GLY A 603 -2.30 -43.65 23.48
CA GLY A 603 -1.50 -43.75 22.27
C GLY A 603 -2.30 -43.43 20.99
N SER A 604 -1.88 -43.99 19.86
CA SER A 604 -2.41 -43.60 18.54
C SER A 604 -3.75 -44.23 18.13
N THR A 605 -4.28 -45.19 18.89
CA THR A 605 -5.48 -45.96 18.49
C THR A 605 -6.39 -46.23 19.69
N LEU A 606 -7.55 -45.56 19.73
CA LEU A 606 -8.56 -45.69 20.80
C LEU A 606 -9.05 -47.13 21.04
N SER A 607 -9.22 -47.93 19.98
CA SER A 607 -9.65 -49.34 20.12
C SER A 607 -8.55 -50.28 20.66
N LYS A 608 -7.37 -49.75 20.95
CA LYS A 608 -6.19 -50.44 21.48
C LYS A 608 -5.41 -49.48 22.39
N ALA A 609 -6.12 -48.88 23.35
CA ALA A 609 -5.47 -48.13 24.42
C ALA A 609 -4.35 -48.97 25.05
N LEU A 610 -3.27 -48.31 25.49
CA LEU A 610 -2.15 -49.02 26.09
C LEU A 610 -2.61 -49.63 27.43
N ASP A 611 -2.27 -50.89 27.61
CA ASP A 611 -2.45 -51.70 28.81
C ASP A 611 -1.13 -52.47 28.89
N THR A 612 -0.17 -51.86 29.59
CA THR A 612 1.25 -52.22 29.48
C THR A 612 1.58 -53.43 30.34
N ASP A 613 0.85 -53.68 31.45
CA ASP A 613 1.01 -54.85 32.31
C ASP A 613 0.04 -56.01 31.98
N GLY A 614 -1.01 -55.74 31.20
CA GLY A 614 -1.99 -56.72 30.74
C GLY A 614 -3.00 -57.14 31.80
N ASP A 615 -3.22 -56.32 32.84
CA ASP A 615 -4.20 -56.59 33.90
C ASP A 615 -5.66 -56.30 33.48
N GLY A 616 -5.83 -55.60 32.34
CA GLY A 616 -7.10 -55.24 31.74
C GLY A 616 -7.62 -53.86 32.11
N VAL A 617 -6.86 -53.07 32.88
CA VAL A 617 -7.01 -51.63 33.05
C VAL A 617 -6.07 -50.94 32.06
N ILE A 618 -6.52 -49.84 31.48
CA ILE A 618 -5.68 -49.06 30.55
C ILE A 618 -4.78 -48.14 31.37
N ASN A 619 -3.59 -47.85 30.86
CA ASN A 619 -2.60 -47.01 31.54
C ASN A 619 -3.20 -45.70 32.09
N ALA A 620 -4.03 -44.98 31.32
CA ALA A 620 -4.70 -43.73 31.73
C ALA A 620 -5.71 -43.84 32.89
N LEU A 621 -5.88 -45.02 33.48
CA LEU A 621 -6.72 -45.28 34.64
C LEU A 621 -5.93 -45.99 35.75
N ASP A 622 -4.64 -46.22 35.56
CA ASP A 622 -3.78 -47.04 36.38
C ASP A 622 -2.68 -46.19 37.03
N LYS A 623 -2.63 -46.22 38.36
CA LYS A 623 -1.66 -45.43 39.13
C LYS A 623 -0.27 -46.09 39.20
N ASP A 624 -0.08 -47.28 38.63
CA ASP A 624 1.18 -48.02 38.63
C ASP A 624 2.16 -47.52 37.54
N ASP A 625 2.71 -46.32 37.76
CA ASP A 625 3.64 -45.57 36.87
C ASP A 625 4.85 -46.40 36.37
N ASP A 626 5.29 -47.46 37.10
CA ASP A 626 6.43 -48.28 36.68
C ASP A 626 6.10 -49.69 36.16
N ASN A 627 4.81 -50.04 36.15
CA ASN A 627 4.26 -51.18 35.44
C ASN A 627 4.86 -52.52 35.88
N ASP A 628 5.11 -52.68 37.18
CA ASP A 628 5.67 -53.89 37.80
C ASP A 628 4.63 -54.80 38.46
N GLY A 629 3.36 -54.33 38.55
CA GLY A 629 2.22 -55.07 39.04
C GLY A 629 2.13 -55.13 40.58
N ILE A 630 2.86 -54.27 41.30
CA ILE A 630 2.89 -54.21 42.76
C ILE A 630 2.86 -52.74 43.24
N PRO A 631 1.70 -52.22 43.69
CA PRO A 631 1.61 -50.85 44.18
C PRO A 631 2.51 -50.58 45.40
N THR A 632 3.50 -49.69 45.25
CA THR A 632 4.45 -49.29 46.27
C THR A 632 3.93 -48.15 47.15
N SER A 633 4.66 -47.86 48.23
CA SER A 633 4.39 -46.73 49.11
C SER A 633 4.55 -45.35 48.44
N ALA A 634 5.15 -45.29 47.25
CA ALA A 634 5.24 -44.07 46.47
C ALA A 634 3.94 -43.79 45.67
N GLU A 635 3.24 -44.84 45.23
CA GLU A 635 2.07 -44.77 44.34
C GLU A 635 0.71 -44.62 45.06
N LYS A 636 0.68 -44.68 46.40
CA LYS A 636 -0.57 -44.59 47.21
C LYS A 636 -1.67 -45.60 46.80
N GLY A 637 -1.32 -46.73 46.19
CA GLY A 637 -2.28 -47.71 45.66
C GLY A 637 -3.16 -48.38 46.73
N ASP A 638 -4.47 -48.32 46.50
CA ASP A 638 -5.54 -49.04 47.21
C ASP A 638 -6.51 -49.57 46.14
N ALA A 639 -6.09 -50.62 45.45
CA ALA A 639 -6.81 -51.26 44.34
C ALA A 639 -8.17 -51.81 44.76
N ASN A 640 -8.41 -52.00 46.06
CA ASN A 640 -9.68 -52.47 46.60
C ASN A 640 -10.55 -51.35 47.23
N ASN A 641 -10.06 -50.11 47.21
CA ASN A 641 -10.72 -48.88 47.67
C ASN A 641 -11.32 -48.99 49.09
N ASN A 642 -10.62 -49.67 49.99
CA ASN A 642 -11.04 -49.83 51.38
C ASN A 642 -10.46 -48.76 52.33
N SER A 643 -9.80 -47.76 51.76
CA SER A 643 -9.07 -46.68 52.44
C SER A 643 -7.83 -47.15 53.22
N LYS A 644 -7.27 -48.31 52.86
CA LYS A 644 -6.03 -48.84 53.42
C LYS A 644 -5.11 -49.28 52.28
N PRO A 645 -3.88 -48.73 52.19
CA PRO A 645 -2.99 -49.07 51.08
C PRO A 645 -2.67 -50.58 51.03
N ASP A 646 -2.72 -51.17 49.84
CA ASP A 646 -2.64 -52.63 49.64
C ASP A 646 -1.32 -53.22 50.17
N TYR A 647 -0.22 -52.45 50.12
CA TYR A 647 1.07 -52.83 50.68
C TYR A 647 1.09 -52.95 52.23
N LEU A 648 0.01 -52.52 52.91
CA LEU A 648 -0.22 -52.71 54.35
C LEU A 648 -1.27 -53.80 54.65
N GLU A 649 -1.77 -54.48 53.64
CA GLU A 649 -2.75 -55.55 53.77
C GLU A 649 -2.07 -56.93 53.78
N LYS A 650 -2.53 -57.82 54.66
CA LYS A 650 -1.99 -59.18 54.73
C LYS A 650 -2.65 -60.01 53.61
N PRO A 651 -1.92 -60.89 52.89
CA PRO A 651 -2.47 -61.60 51.75
C PRO A 651 -3.73 -62.38 52.13
N THR A 652 -4.86 -62.07 51.50
CA THR A 652 -6.08 -62.88 51.63
C THR A 652 -6.02 -64.01 50.60
N THR A 653 -6.15 -65.24 51.08
CA THR A 653 -6.15 -66.44 50.23
C THR A 653 -7.32 -66.36 49.23
N PRO A 654 -7.10 -66.52 47.92
CA PRO A 654 -8.15 -66.31 46.92
C PRO A 654 -9.22 -67.40 47.01
N THR A 655 -10.48 -66.97 46.95
CA THR A 655 -11.64 -67.87 46.87
C THR A 655 -11.80 -68.32 45.42
N VAL A 656 -11.45 -69.58 45.13
CA VAL A 656 -11.63 -70.19 43.81
C VAL A 656 -13.13 -70.29 43.50
N LYS A 657 -13.60 -69.54 42.50
CA LYS A 657 -14.89 -69.82 41.84
C LYS A 657 -14.73 -71.14 41.08
N SER A 658 -15.44 -72.18 41.52
CA SER A 658 -15.49 -73.47 40.84
C SER A 658 -16.15 -73.30 39.46
N VAL A 659 -15.35 -73.39 38.39
CA VAL A 659 -15.87 -73.57 37.04
C VAL A 659 -16.31 -75.04 36.89
N ALA A 660 -17.56 -75.28 36.52
CA ALA A 660 -18.07 -76.62 36.29
C ALA A 660 -17.36 -77.24 35.06
N VAL A 661 -16.59 -78.30 35.29
CA VAL A 661 -15.97 -79.09 34.22
C VAL A 661 -17.07 -79.86 33.48
N PRO A 662 -17.14 -79.81 32.14
CA PRO A 662 -18.12 -80.58 31.38
C PRO A 662 -17.95 -82.08 31.66
N THR A 663 -19.07 -82.77 31.88
CA THR A 663 -19.08 -84.21 32.13
C THR A 663 -18.55 -84.99 30.92
N LEU A 664 -18.04 -86.20 31.14
CA LEU A 664 -17.55 -87.09 30.07
C LEU A 664 -18.57 -87.28 28.93
N THR A 665 -19.86 -87.20 29.28
CA THR A 665 -21.00 -87.26 28.35
C THR A 665 -21.08 -86.05 27.42
N GLN A 666 -20.77 -84.85 27.92
CA GLN A 666 -20.75 -83.62 27.13
C GLN A 666 -19.54 -83.59 26.19
N TRP A 667 -18.39 -84.10 26.63
CA TRP A 667 -17.23 -84.32 25.75
C TRP A 667 -17.51 -85.36 24.66
N ALA A 668 -18.22 -86.45 24.99
CA ALA A 668 -18.61 -87.46 24.02
C ALA A 668 -19.60 -86.92 22.97
N GLN A 669 -20.54 -86.05 23.34
CA GLN A 669 -21.47 -85.40 22.41
C GLN A 669 -20.76 -84.43 21.46
N LEU A 670 -19.78 -83.67 21.96
CA LEU A 670 -18.97 -82.76 21.14
C LEU A 670 -18.12 -83.53 20.11
N LEU A 671 -17.51 -84.64 20.54
CA LEU A 671 -16.72 -85.51 19.66
C LEU A 671 -17.61 -86.21 18.61
N LEU A 672 -18.80 -86.67 18.99
CA LEU A 672 -19.76 -87.29 18.09
C LEU A 672 -20.28 -86.30 17.03
N SER A 673 -20.48 -85.04 17.41
CA SER A 673 -20.91 -83.96 16.50
C SER A 673 -19.84 -83.67 15.44
N PHE A 674 -18.57 -83.63 15.85
CA PHE A 674 -17.44 -83.50 14.92
C PHE A 674 -17.31 -84.69 13.96
N LEU A 675 -17.48 -85.91 14.48
CA LEU A 675 -17.42 -87.14 13.66
C LEU A 675 -18.58 -87.23 12.67
N LEU A 676 -19.80 -86.86 13.06
CA LEU A 676 -20.96 -86.81 12.17
C LEU A 676 -20.82 -85.73 11.10
N GLY A 677 -20.25 -84.56 11.44
CA GLY A 677 -19.91 -83.51 10.49
C GLY A 677 -18.89 -83.99 9.44
N ALA A 678 -17.84 -84.68 9.87
CA ALA A 678 -16.83 -85.25 8.96
C ALA A 678 -17.41 -86.34 8.04
N VAL A 679 -18.34 -87.17 8.55
CA VAL A 679 -19.03 -88.20 7.75
C VAL A 679 -20.02 -87.58 6.74
N ALA A 680 -20.72 -86.50 7.11
CA ALA A 680 -21.62 -85.77 6.22
C ALA A 680 -20.86 -85.13 5.05
N LEU A 681 -19.70 -84.48 5.31
CA LEU A 681 -18.83 -83.95 4.27
C LEU A 681 -18.30 -85.05 3.32
N ARG A 682 -17.96 -86.22 3.87
CA ARG A 682 -17.45 -87.34 3.06
C ARG A 682 -18.54 -88.01 2.21
N LYS A 683 -19.80 -87.98 2.65
CA LYS A 683 -20.95 -88.53 1.92
C LYS A 683 -21.47 -87.57 0.83
N TYR A 684 -21.41 -86.25 1.06
CA TYR A 684 -21.74 -85.24 0.05
C TYR A 684 -20.71 -85.16 -1.09
N GLY A 685 -19.43 -85.40 -0.80
CA GLY A 685 -18.37 -85.46 -1.83
C GLY A 685 -18.47 -86.64 -2.81
N ARG A 686 -19.36 -87.62 -2.59
CA ARG A 686 -19.57 -88.78 -3.47
C ARG A 686 -20.87 -88.76 -4.27
N LEU A 687 -21.72 -87.74 -4.12
CA LEU A 687 -22.97 -87.58 -4.88
C LEU A 687 -22.87 -86.52 -5.99
N GLY A 688 -21.67 -85.98 -6.23
CA GLY A 688 -21.37 -84.98 -7.27
C GLY A 688 -20.43 -85.49 -8.38
N LYS A 689 -20.59 -86.74 -8.82
CA LYS A 689 -20.07 -87.27 -10.10
C LYS A 689 -21.03 -88.27 -10.70
#